data_AF-A0A948JW31-F1
#
_entry.id   AF-A0A948JW31-F1
#
_cell.length_a   1.000
_cell.length_b   1.000
_cell.length_c   1.000
_cell.angle_alpha   90.00
_cell.angle_beta   90.00
_cell.angle_gamma   90.00
#
_symmetry.space_group_name_H-M   'P 1'
#
loop_
_entity.id
_entity.type
_entity.pdbx_description
1 polymer ?
#
loop_
_entity_poly.entity_id
_entity_poly.type
_entity_poly.pdbx_seq_one_letter_code
_entity_poly.pdbx_strand_id
1 'polypeptide(L)'
;DWVRKYELNYTTGNNGNRSLINTITETGRDEESNTIALPVNDFDYQSLISDWTYDSNYDTSIHNPFSPQGLFSVPIGDFNSDGLPDILDCEETNSCIVKLNDGDGTGWTASSTYSVPSGVTIYSMATDVNGDGFADFLNIDNYYHETDVIKVYINNGDGTGWTYDSDYDLLITNPKYPSYLSSVPIGDFNGDGLPDIHHCPFGVCETYINNGDGTGWTEDEDYSDLGLSYPSIADVNADGLDDIFIKDSGTIKFYINDGDGTGWTYDSNYNLAVSSYGTGMPVGDFNGDGLPDILDQHDGTSCSTYLNDGDGTGWSISYSYSNAKCWALQVDVNGDGLTDEFLIDNVVKIYLNKGKKSDLLLKFTSSKGAITDVIYKGTVEYLDGSNDLLNPDLPSSMQTVYQEVINDGLGNIATSTYAYYGGDFYYNDEYDRRMAGFNKIVKTDDFGYITNTYYHQGNETASAMGEYLDDQSKINKIYRTEVYDDSSNLYAKTINKWENYNLDDDRDFVKMTESIVFSYDGDTDHKEKASTFSYDNYTGNLIAAINYGEVNGSDNGTFTDTSTDLASTTISYAASSTPYIFGLKSAETTYDYYNSKVKETKYYYDDLSNGNVDVGNLTKQEMWESDSDYINIENTYNSYGLITQTKDPRDKATNYVYDSYNLYIASSTNPLSQQTQFYYDYSNGQATETITPNNRTFETVFDALDRVKEEKQPDIDSPSSLVTRSAFTYYDSSNPKSIVRIDYLNSATSTQTYTYLDGFGRIIQERKEAEDSNIFAVKDFIYNKLGLLEKESLPYFSTGTSNTSPTATSSLYTIFYYDPLGRIVTSVNAVATTTYAYDDWQTTVTDGEGNTKDLYKDAYDNLIKVDEHNGASAYTTEYDYDLLGNLTKIEDALNNERYFAYNGLGRLLTAQDLHALGDSSYATTTYAYDDSGNIT
;
A
#
# COMPACT_ATOMS: atom_id res chain seq x y z
N ASP A 1 20.05 -22.95 20.65
CA ASP A 1 19.23 -22.01 21.43
C ASP A 1 18.67 -20.93 20.51
N TRP A 2 17.59 -20.25 20.91
CA TRP A 2 16.94 -19.17 20.17
C TRP A 2 16.94 -17.91 21.03
N VAL A 3 16.99 -16.73 20.40
CA VAL A 3 16.98 -15.39 21.05
C VAL A 3 15.59 -14.76 20.93
N ARG A 4 14.99 -14.86 19.75
CA ARG A 4 13.60 -14.51 19.45
C ARG A 4 12.86 -15.68 18.85
N LYS A 5 11.59 -15.80 19.23
CA LYS A 5 10.66 -16.81 18.73
C LYS A 5 9.34 -16.13 18.40
N TYR A 6 8.86 -16.34 17.19
CA TYR A 6 7.51 -15.97 16.78
C TYR A 6 6.69 -17.24 16.69
N GLU A 7 5.64 -17.33 17.51
CA GLU A 7 4.67 -18.42 17.46
C GLU A 7 3.49 -17.95 16.59
N LEU A 8 3.38 -18.55 15.40
CA LEU A 8 2.27 -18.35 14.48
C LEU A 8 1.25 -19.46 14.75
N ASN A 9 0.09 -19.09 15.29
CA ASN A 9 -1.03 -20.00 15.43
C ASN A 9 -2.02 -19.74 14.32
N TYR A 10 -2.58 -20.80 13.77
CA TYR A 10 -3.54 -20.75 12.69
C TYR A 10 -4.92 -21.16 13.20
N THR A 11 -5.95 -20.58 12.61
CA THR A 11 -7.32 -21.08 12.66
C THR A 11 -7.67 -21.65 11.28
N THR A 12 -8.65 -22.52 11.26
CA THR A 12 -9.22 -23.02 10.02
C THR A 12 -10.20 -21.98 9.49
N GLY A 13 -10.07 -21.64 8.21
CA GLY A 13 -11.02 -20.82 7.46
C GLY A 13 -12.34 -21.53 7.25
N ASN A 14 -13.25 -20.84 6.60
CA ASN A 14 -14.64 -21.27 6.49
C ASN A 14 -14.84 -22.51 5.61
N ASN A 15 -13.96 -22.75 4.63
CA ASN A 15 -13.94 -23.99 3.85
C ASN A 15 -13.46 -25.23 4.63
N GLY A 16 -13.08 -25.08 5.91
CA GLY A 16 -12.63 -26.20 6.73
C GLY A 16 -11.17 -26.63 6.51
N ASN A 17 -10.45 -26.03 5.55
CA ASN A 17 -9.08 -26.43 5.20
C ASN A 17 -8.08 -25.28 5.05
N ARG A 18 -8.52 -24.10 4.61
CA ARG A 18 -7.68 -22.91 4.50
C ARG A 18 -7.10 -22.56 5.87
N SER A 19 -5.79 -22.42 5.95
CA SER A 19 -5.11 -22.00 7.18
C SER A 19 -5.03 -20.48 7.24
N LEU A 20 -5.81 -19.87 8.13
CA LEU A 20 -5.79 -18.43 8.39
C LEU A 20 -4.91 -18.15 9.60
N ILE A 21 -4.05 -17.13 9.54
CA ILE A 21 -3.23 -16.77 10.69
C ILE A 21 -4.12 -16.19 11.78
N ASN A 22 -4.18 -16.82 12.95
CA ASN A 22 -5.09 -16.42 14.03
C ASN A 22 -4.37 -15.53 15.05
N THR A 23 -3.19 -15.96 15.51
CA THR A 23 -2.38 -15.15 16.43
C THR A 23 -0.89 -15.21 16.11
N ILE A 24 -0.19 -14.12 16.43
CA ILE A 24 1.27 -14.05 16.46
C ILE A 24 1.71 -13.65 17.86
N THR A 25 2.46 -14.53 18.52
CA THR A 25 3.09 -14.23 19.82
C THR A 25 4.60 -14.10 19.66
N GLU A 26 5.15 -12.94 20.03
CA GLU A 26 6.59 -12.76 20.12
C GLU A 26 7.07 -13.14 21.52
N THR A 27 8.07 -14.01 21.59
CA THR A 27 8.78 -14.36 22.83
C THR A 27 10.26 -14.14 22.64
N GLY A 28 10.89 -13.50 23.62
CA GLY A 28 12.33 -13.36 23.72
C GLY A 28 12.91 -14.24 24.85
N ARG A 29 14.19 -14.61 24.72
CA ARG A 29 14.94 -15.40 25.69
C ARG A 29 16.30 -14.76 25.96
N ASP A 30 16.60 -14.52 27.24
CA ASP A 30 17.91 -14.00 27.68
C ASP A 30 18.96 -15.12 27.84
N GLU A 31 20.21 -14.74 28.12
CA GLU A 31 21.35 -15.64 28.27
C GLU A 31 21.25 -16.55 29.50
N GLU A 32 20.47 -16.15 30.50
CA GLU A 32 20.12 -16.97 31.67
C GLU A 32 18.99 -17.97 31.37
N SER A 33 18.47 -17.96 30.14
CA SER A 33 17.34 -18.77 29.68
C SER A 33 15.98 -18.40 30.26
N ASN A 34 15.82 -17.20 30.82
CA ASN A 34 14.52 -16.65 31.15
C ASN A 34 13.82 -16.20 29.86
N THR A 35 12.50 -16.28 29.83
CA THR A 35 11.68 -15.90 28.65
C THR A 35 10.65 -14.85 29.01
N ILE A 36 10.43 -13.89 28.11
CA ILE A 36 9.36 -12.89 28.19
C ILE A 36 8.58 -12.93 26.89
N ALA A 37 7.26 -13.03 26.98
CA ALA A 37 6.36 -12.97 25.82
C ALA A 37 5.58 -11.65 25.83
N LEU A 38 5.45 -11.03 24.66
CA LEU A 38 4.49 -9.95 24.46
C LEU A 38 3.06 -10.50 24.41
N PRO A 39 2.04 -9.68 24.65
CA PRO A 39 0.66 -10.04 24.31
C PRO A 39 0.54 -10.44 22.84
N VAL A 40 -0.47 -11.25 22.54
CA VAL A 40 -0.69 -11.73 21.18
C VAL A 40 -1.09 -10.59 20.25
N ASN A 41 -0.64 -10.63 19.00
CA ASN A 41 -1.36 -10.00 17.91
C ASN A 41 -2.45 -10.97 17.46
N ASP A 42 -3.66 -10.48 17.27
CA ASP A 42 -4.89 -11.27 17.07
C ASP A 42 -5.56 -10.84 15.75
N PHE A 43 -6.02 -11.82 14.98
CA PHE A 43 -6.58 -11.62 13.65
C PHE A 43 -7.94 -12.33 13.57
N ASP A 44 -9.00 -11.54 13.40
CA ASP A 44 -10.35 -12.03 13.20
C ASP A 44 -10.74 -11.90 11.73
N TYR A 45 -11.44 -12.90 11.21
CA TYR A 45 -11.86 -12.97 9.82
C TYR A 45 -13.37 -12.94 9.68
N GLN A 46 -13.84 -12.47 8.53
CA GLN A 46 -15.25 -12.47 8.19
C GLN A 46 -15.79 -13.89 8.13
N SER A 47 -16.85 -14.16 8.91
CA SER A 47 -17.52 -15.47 8.96
C SER A 47 -18.62 -15.57 7.91
N LEU A 48 -18.83 -16.79 7.42
CA LEU A 48 -19.94 -17.17 6.54
C LEU A 48 -21.32 -16.80 7.10
N ILE A 49 -22.19 -16.33 6.22
CA ILE A 49 -23.65 -16.38 6.36
C ILE A 49 -24.18 -16.69 4.96
N SER A 50 -24.84 -17.82 4.73
CA SER A 50 -25.50 -18.09 3.44
C SER A 50 -27.02 -17.92 3.63
N ASP A 51 -27.62 -16.93 2.98
CA ASP A 51 -29.07 -16.70 3.03
C ASP A 51 -29.57 -16.21 1.68
N TRP A 52 -30.14 -17.12 0.89
CA TRP A 52 -30.73 -16.78 -0.40
C TRP A 52 -32.13 -16.22 -0.21
N THR A 53 -32.33 -15.02 -0.73
CA THR A 53 -33.62 -14.35 -0.69
C THR A 53 -34.07 -14.00 -2.09
N TYR A 54 -35.31 -14.36 -2.41
CA TYR A 54 -35.92 -13.97 -3.68
C TYR A 54 -36.00 -12.44 -3.78
N ASP A 55 -35.43 -11.87 -4.83
CA ASP A 55 -35.51 -10.44 -5.13
C ASP A 55 -36.22 -10.21 -6.46
N SER A 56 -37.46 -9.74 -6.38
CA SER A 56 -38.27 -9.48 -7.56
C SER A 56 -37.80 -8.28 -8.39
N ASN A 57 -36.86 -7.46 -7.89
CA ASN A 57 -36.35 -6.33 -8.67
C ASN A 57 -35.48 -6.80 -9.83
N TYR A 58 -34.84 -7.97 -9.71
CA TYR A 58 -34.03 -8.59 -10.76
C TYR A 58 -34.86 -9.48 -11.70
N ASP A 59 -36.19 -9.57 -11.52
CA ASP A 59 -37.02 -10.38 -12.41
C ASP A 59 -37.00 -9.79 -13.83
N THR A 60 -36.53 -10.58 -14.80
CA THR A 60 -36.53 -10.19 -16.22
C THR A 60 -37.32 -11.17 -17.08
N SER A 61 -38.15 -10.64 -17.99
CA SER A 61 -38.84 -11.47 -18.96
C SER A 61 -37.91 -11.78 -20.11
N ILE A 62 -37.71 -13.06 -20.43
CA ILE A 62 -36.95 -13.51 -21.60
C ILE A 62 -37.87 -14.20 -22.61
N HIS A 63 -37.52 -14.18 -23.88
CA HIS A 63 -38.19 -14.95 -24.91
C HIS A 63 -37.85 -16.42 -24.70
N ASN A 64 -38.87 -17.19 -24.34
CA ASN A 64 -38.70 -18.55 -23.88
C ASN A 64 -38.87 -19.56 -25.04
N PRO A 65 -37.86 -20.39 -25.38
CA PRO A 65 -37.98 -21.44 -26.39
C PRO A 65 -38.47 -22.80 -25.83
N PHE A 66 -39.30 -22.86 -24.78
CA PHE A 66 -39.81 -24.14 -24.23
C PHE A 66 -40.69 -24.91 -25.24
N SER A 67 -40.04 -25.78 -26.03
CA SER A 67 -40.61 -27.06 -26.46
C SER A 67 -40.54 -28.05 -25.28
N PRO A 68 -41.57 -28.86 -25.01
CA PRO A 68 -41.63 -29.79 -23.86
C PRO A 68 -40.64 -30.98 -23.91
N GLN A 69 -39.52 -30.85 -24.63
CA GLN A 69 -38.55 -31.92 -24.90
C GLN A 69 -37.06 -31.49 -24.93
N GLY A 70 -36.65 -30.25 -24.60
CA GLY A 70 -35.22 -29.89 -24.67
C GLY A 70 -34.77 -28.75 -23.76
N LEU A 71 -33.61 -28.94 -23.13
CA LEU A 71 -32.84 -27.95 -22.36
C LEU A 71 -32.17 -26.97 -23.34
N PHE A 72 -32.57 -25.70 -23.32
CA PHE A 72 -31.85 -24.63 -24.04
C PHE A 72 -31.32 -23.63 -23.01
N SER A 73 -30.05 -23.24 -23.13
CA SER A 73 -29.38 -22.28 -22.26
C SER A 73 -29.64 -20.84 -22.72
N VAL A 74 -29.75 -19.91 -21.76
CA VAL A 74 -29.72 -18.47 -22.02
C VAL A 74 -28.24 -18.06 -21.97
N PRO A 75 -27.66 -17.47 -23.02
CA PRO A 75 -26.27 -17.01 -22.98
C PRO A 75 -26.14 -15.83 -22.01
N ILE A 76 -25.19 -15.93 -21.08
CA ILE A 76 -24.87 -14.93 -20.07
C ILE A 76 -23.36 -14.68 -20.12
N GLY A 77 -22.96 -13.42 -20.10
CA GLY A 77 -21.58 -12.98 -20.05
C GLY A 77 -21.54 -11.48 -19.79
N ASP A 78 -20.40 -10.95 -19.40
CA ASP A 78 -20.21 -9.50 -19.28
C ASP A 78 -19.93 -8.93 -20.68
N PHE A 79 -20.91 -8.26 -21.31
CA PHE A 79 -20.77 -7.79 -22.69
C PHE A 79 -20.19 -6.38 -22.80
N ASN A 80 -20.16 -5.63 -21.70
CA ASN A 80 -19.72 -4.24 -21.63
C ASN A 80 -18.50 -4.04 -20.71
N SER A 81 -17.94 -5.11 -20.13
CA SER A 81 -16.78 -5.14 -19.23
C SER A 81 -17.01 -4.37 -17.92
N ASP A 82 -18.24 -4.35 -17.40
CA ASP A 82 -18.57 -3.64 -16.15
C ASP A 82 -18.55 -4.50 -14.88
N GLY A 83 -18.22 -5.79 -15.04
CA GLY A 83 -18.08 -6.76 -13.97
C GLY A 83 -19.40 -7.35 -13.51
N LEU A 84 -20.50 -7.05 -14.21
CA LEU A 84 -21.81 -7.62 -13.99
C LEU A 84 -22.24 -8.50 -15.18
N PRO A 85 -22.96 -9.60 -14.92
CA PRO A 85 -23.42 -10.48 -15.98
C PRO A 85 -24.57 -9.87 -16.77
N ASP A 86 -24.46 -9.87 -18.10
CA ASP A 86 -25.50 -9.47 -19.05
C ASP A 86 -26.22 -10.68 -19.69
N ILE A 87 -27.34 -10.43 -20.38
CA ILE A 87 -28.16 -11.49 -20.97
C ILE A 87 -28.33 -11.29 -22.48
N LEU A 88 -28.12 -12.36 -23.25
CA LEU A 88 -28.59 -12.44 -24.64
C LEU A 88 -29.99 -13.08 -24.69
N ASP A 89 -31.00 -12.27 -25.04
CA ASP A 89 -32.39 -12.70 -25.18
C ASP A 89 -32.76 -12.95 -26.64
N CYS A 90 -33.01 -14.21 -27.01
CA CYS A 90 -33.27 -14.63 -28.40
C CYS A 90 -34.67 -15.23 -28.58
N GLU A 91 -35.38 -14.78 -29.64
CA GLU A 91 -36.63 -15.39 -30.08
C GLU A 91 -36.41 -16.71 -30.85
N GLU A 92 -37.44 -17.56 -30.93
CA GLU A 92 -37.46 -18.76 -31.79
C GLU A 92 -37.22 -18.45 -33.29
N THR A 93 -37.38 -17.19 -33.70
CA THR A 93 -37.10 -16.71 -35.06
C THR A 93 -35.63 -16.33 -35.28
N ASN A 94 -34.75 -16.56 -34.29
CA ASN A 94 -33.35 -16.14 -34.23
C ASN A 94 -33.16 -14.62 -34.30
N SER A 95 -34.11 -13.85 -33.73
CA SER A 95 -33.94 -12.43 -33.45
C SER A 95 -33.49 -12.28 -32.00
N CYS A 96 -32.27 -11.78 -31.78
CA CYS A 96 -31.67 -11.64 -30.45
C CYS A 96 -31.51 -10.18 -30.04
N ILE A 97 -31.62 -9.90 -28.74
CA ILE A 97 -31.48 -8.59 -28.11
C ILE A 97 -30.59 -8.75 -26.87
N VAL A 98 -29.63 -7.84 -26.70
CA VAL A 98 -28.80 -7.75 -25.50
C VAL A 98 -29.56 -7.03 -24.40
N LYS A 99 -29.49 -7.53 -23.17
CA LYS A 99 -29.96 -6.81 -21.98
C LYS A 99 -28.82 -6.65 -21.00
N LEU A 100 -28.56 -5.41 -20.61
CA LEU A 100 -27.44 -5.04 -19.75
C LEU A 100 -27.88 -4.96 -18.29
N ASN A 101 -26.99 -5.36 -17.37
CA ASN A 101 -27.17 -5.18 -15.94
C ASN A 101 -26.43 -3.94 -15.45
N ASP A 102 -27.15 -2.82 -15.31
CA ASP A 102 -26.54 -1.52 -15.01
C ASP A 102 -26.08 -1.36 -13.53
N GLY A 103 -26.16 -2.42 -12.71
CA GLY A 103 -25.73 -2.40 -11.30
C GLY A 103 -26.62 -1.58 -10.35
N ASP A 104 -27.72 -0.99 -10.84
CA ASP A 104 -28.62 -0.12 -10.08
C ASP A 104 -29.64 -0.89 -9.19
N GLY A 105 -29.57 -2.23 -9.21
CA GLY A 105 -30.44 -3.12 -8.47
C GLY A 105 -31.83 -3.31 -9.08
N THR A 106 -32.04 -2.92 -10.34
CA THR A 106 -33.31 -3.10 -11.07
C THR A 106 -33.27 -4.19 -12.15
N GLY A 107 -32.18 -4.97 -12.18
CA GLY A 107 -31.99 -6.08 -13.12
C GLY A 107 -31.59 -5.61 -14.52
N TRP A 108 -32.04 -6.34 -15.54
CA TRP A 108 -31.56 -6.15 -16.90
C TRP A 108 -32.43 -5.25 -17.76
N THR A 109 -31.82 -4.28 -18.44
CA THR A 109 -32.48 -3.37 -19.39
C THR A 109 -32.10 -3.69 -20.84
N ALA A 110 -33.07 -3.70 -21.75
CA ALA A 110 -32.80 -4.01 -23.15
C ALA A 110 -31.99 -2.89 -23.81
N SER A 111 -30.82 -3.23 -24.34
CA SER A 111 -29.98 -2.29 -25.06
C SER A 111 -30.32 -2.24 -26.54
N SER A 112 -30.43 -1.02 -27.07
CA SER A 112 -30.60 -0.78 -28.52
C SER A 112 -29.30 -0.42 -29.23
N THR A 113 -28.19 -0.31 -28.50
CA THR A 113 -26.87 0.05 -29.08
C THR A 113 -26.17 -1.16 -29.67
N TYR A 114 -26.29 -2.31 -29.01
CA TYR A 114 -25.72 -3.58 -29.47
C TYR A 114 -26.50 -4.16 -30.65
N SER A 115 -25.81 -4.37 -31.78
CA SER A 115 -26.34 -5.09 -32.92
C SER A 115 -25.89 -6.55 -32.88
N VAL A 116 -26.83 -7.48 -32.71
CA VAL A 116 -26.54 -8.92 -32.72
C VAL A 116 -26.51 -9.45 -34.16
N PRO A 117 -25.40 -10.07 -34.63
CA PRO A 117 -25.34 -10.64 -35.98
C PRO A 117 -26.37 -11.76 -36.19
N SER A 118 -26.91 -11.88 -37.41
CA SER A 118 -27.95 -12.88 -37.72
C SER A 118 -27.52 -14.34 -37.61
N GLY A 119 -26.21 -14.59 -37.47
CA GLY A 119 -25.65 -15.94 -37.24
C GLY A 119 -25.55 -16.31 -35.76
N VAL A 120 -25.67 -15.32 -34.85
CA VAL A 120 -25.84 -15.59 -33.41
C VAL A 120 -27.29 -16.02 -33.20
N THR A 121 -27.47 -17.19 -32.60
CA THR A 121 -28.79 -17.82 -32.39
C THR A 121 -28.98 -18.23 -30.94
N ILE A 122 -30.13 -18.83 -30.64
CA ILE A 122 -30.44 -19.45 -29.34
C ILE A 122 -29.46 -20.58 -28.92
N TYR A 123 -28.56 -21.00 -29.81
CA TYR A 123 -27.55 -22.04 -29.55
C TYR A 123 -26.16 -21.47 -29.26
N SER A 124 -26.03 -20.15 -29.14
CA SER A 124 -24.73 -19.52 -28.88
C SER A 124 -24.31 -19.71 -27.43
N MET A 125 -23.01 -19.69 -27.17
CA MET A 125 -22.43 -19.57 -25.83
C MET A 125 -21.71 -18.23 -25.74
N ALA A 126 -21.58 -17.69 -24.53
CA ALA A 126 -20.88 -16.44 -24.27
C ALA A 126 -19.63 -16.73 -23.43
N THR A 127 -18.47 -16.28 -23.90
CA THR A 127 -17.19 -16.30 -23.17
C THR A 127 -16.23 -15.35 -23.87
N ASP A 128 -15.35 -14.70 -23.13
CA ASP A 128 -14.27 -13.89 -23.68
C ASP A 128 -13.18 -14.82 -24.24
N VAL A 129 -13.05 -14.92 -25.58
CA VAL A 129 -12.14 -15.89 -26.22
C VAL A 129 -10.75 -15.35 -26.48
N ASN A 130 -10.59 -14.03 -26.45
CA ASN A 130 -9.32 -13.33 -26.69
C ASN A 130 -8.75 -12.72 -25.39
N GLY A 131 -9.50 -12.75 -24.28
CA GLY A 131 -9.08 -12.20 -23.00
C GLY A 131 -9.15 -10.68 -22.93
N ASP A 132 -9.93 -10.02 -23.79
CA ASP A 132 -10.02 -8.56 -23.86
C ASP A 132 -10.93 -7.92 -22.80
N GLY A 133 -11.59 -8.74 -21.98
CA GLY A 133 -12.53 -8.33 -20.94
C GLY A 133 -13.98 -8.26 -21.42
N PHE A 134 -14.25 -8.45 -22.71
CA PHE A 134 -15.59 -8.41 -23.28
C PHE A 134 -16.03 -9.80 -23.74
N ALA A 135 -17.19 -10.27 -23.28
CA ALA A 135 -17.65 -11.59 -23.69
C ALA A 135 -18.01 -11.67 -25.18
N ASP A 136 -17.48 -12.69 -25.85
CA ASP A 136 -17.70 -13.05 -27.25
C ASP A 136 -18.79 -14.11 -27.42
N PHE A 137 -19.21 -14.39 -28.66
CA PHE A 137 -20.16 -15.47 -28.95
C PHE A 137 -19.57 -16.61 -29.78
N LEU A 138 -19.77 -17.83 -29.31
CA LEU A 138 -19.50 -19.05 -30.06
C LEU A 138 -20.82 -19.66 -30.53
N ASN A 139 -21.01 -19.84 -31.84
CA ASN A 139 -22.20 -20.40 -32.45
C ASN A 139 -21.90 -21.68 -33.23
N ILE A 140 -22.64 -22.76 -32.96
CA ILE A 140 -22.49 -24.00 -33.72
C ILE A 140 -23.33 -23.92 -35.01
N ASP A 141 -22.67 -23.76 -36.16
CA ASP A 141 -23.33 -23.70 -37.46
C ASP A 141 -23.49 -25.10 -38.07
N ASN A 142 -24.69 -25.37 -38.59
CA ASN A 142 -25.02 -26.45 -39.52
C ASN A 142 -25.20 -27.89 -38.98
N TYR A 143 -26.10 -28.03 -38.01
CA TYR A 143 -26.61 -29.20 -37.25
C TYR A 143 -26.93 -30.54 -37.99
N TYR A 144 -26.53 -30.78 -39.24
CA TYR A 144 -26.89 -32.00 -40.01
C TYR A 144 -25.81 -32.54 -40.97
N HIS A 145 -24.54 -32.18 -40.79
CA HIS A 145 -23.45 -32.58 -41.69
C HIS A 145 -22.39 -33.49 -41.02
N GLU A 146 -21.46 -34.05 -41.82
CA GLU A 146 -20.39 -34.92 -41.30
C GLU A 146 -19.28 -34.14 -40.56
N THR A 147 -19.33 -32.80 -40.61
CA THR A 147 -18.43 -31.84 -39.97
C THR A 147 -19.25 -30.63 -39.55
N ASP A 148 -19.24 -30.27 -38.26
CA ASP A 148 -19.87 -29.07 -37.73
C ASP A 148 -18.80 -27.98 -37.55
N VAL A 149 -19.17 -26.70 -37.58
CA VAL A 149 -18.24 -25.57 -37.39
C VAL A 149 -18.71 -24.74 -36.22
N ILE A 150 -17.84 -24.52 -35.23
CA ILE A 150 -18.06 -23.49 -34.21
C ILE A 150 -17.56 -22.18 -34.80
N LYS A 151 -18.50 -21.26 -35.02
CA LYS A 151 -18.24 -19.91 -35.52
C LYS A 151 -18.12 -18.94 -34.37
N VAL A 152 -17.13 -18.07 -34.42
CA VAL A 152 -16.86 -17.10 -33.35
C VAL A 152 -17.20 -15.69 -33.81
N TYR A 153 -17.86 -14.95 -32.94
CA TYR A 153 -18.20 -13.55 -33.13
C TYR A 153 -17.55 -12.77 -31.99
N ILE A 154 -16.53 -11.98 -32.33
CA ILE A 154 -15.73 -11.20 -31.38
C ILE A 154 -16.46 -9.89 -31.07
N ASN A 155 -16.53 -9.51 -29.79
CA ASN A 155 -17.10 -8.27 -29.33
C ASN A 155 -16.23 -7.10 -29.81
N ASN A 156 -16.86 -6.02 -30.29
CA ASN A 156 -16.11 -4.89 -30.82
C ASN A 156 -15.49 -4.00 -29.72
N GLY A 157 -15.84 -4.22 -28.45
CA GLY A 157 -15.36 -3.42 -27.30
C GLY A 157 -15.86 -1.97 -27.27
N ASP A 158 -16.73 -1.57 -28.20
CA ASP A 158 -17.21 -0.19 -28.37
C ASP A 158 -18.74 -0.06 -28.16
N GLY A 159 -19.38 -1.11 -27.66
CA GLY A 159 -20.81 -1.18 -27.42
C GLY A 159 -21.69 -1.30 -28.68
N THR A 160 -21.10 -1.57 -29.85
CA THR A 160 -21.84 -1.69 -31.12
C THR A 160 -22.30 -3.11 -31.46
N GLY A 161 -21.76 -4.14 -30.81
CA GLY A 161 -22.09 -5.54 -31.06
C GLY A 161 -20.85 -6.39 -31.37
N TRP A 162 -21.06 -7.46 -32.14
CA TRP A 162 -20.02 -8.44 -32.46
C TRP A 162 -19.74 -8.52 -33.96
N THR A 163 -18.50 -8.84 -34.31
CA THR A 163 -18.06 -9.10 -35.67
C THR A 163 -17.67 -10.58 -35.82
N TYR A 164 -18.16 -11.23 -36.88
CA TYR A 164 -17.75 -12.60 -37.19
C TYR A 164 -16.27 -12.65 -37.55
N ASP A 165 -15.52 -13.50 -36.85
CA ASP A 165 -14.11 -13.77 -37.13
C ASP A 165 -13.91 -15.24 -37.50
N SER A 166 -13.51 -15.48 -38.74
CA SER A 166 -13.27 -16.84 -39.24
C SER A 166 -11.93 -17.42 -38.81
N ASP A 167 -11.00 -16.60 -38.31
CA ASP A 167 -9.70 -17.09 -37.85
C ASP A 167 -9.83 -17.88 -36.54
N TYR A 168 -10.89 -17.63 -35.78
CA TYR A 168 -11.32 -18.41 -34.62
C TYR A 168 -12.25 -19.60 -34.96
N ASP A 169 -12.61 -19.85 -36.23
CA ASP A 169 -13.51 -20.96 -36.53
C ASP A 169 -12.89 -22.33 -36.16
N LEU A 170 -13.60 -23.10 -35.33
CA LEU A 170 -13.19 -24.47 -34.98
C LEU A 170 -13.99 -25.51 -35.75
N LEU A 171 -13.27 -26.40 -36.45
CA LEU A 171 -13.86 -27.56 -37.12
C LEU A 171 -13.93 -28.75 -36.17
N ILE A 172 -15.14 -29.24 -35.91
CA ILE A 172 -15.36 -30.42 -35.06
C ILE A 172 -15.97 -31.58 -35.87
N THR A 173 -15.46 -32.79 -35.61
CA THR A 173 -15.81 -33.99 -36.39
C THR A 173 -16.98 -34.75 -35.77
N ASN A 174 -18.15 -34.77 -36.42
CA ASN A 174 -19.34 -35.43 -35.86
C ASN A 174 -19.59 -36.81 -36.50
N PRO A 175 -19.59 -37.93 -35.74
CA PRO A 175 -19.92 -39.25 -36.25
C PRO A 175 -21.43 -39.41 -36.52
N LYS A 176 -21.90 -38.87 -37.66
CA LYS A 176 -23.03 -39.35 -38.50
C LYS A 176 -24.32 -39.83 -37.79
N TYR A 177 -24.78 -39.17 -36.73
CA TYR A 177 -26.13 -39.35 -36.17
C TYR A 177 -26.75 -38.02 -35.70
N PRO A 178 -27.95 -37.64 -36.19
CA PRO A 178 -28.60 -36.40 -35.78
C PRO A 178 -29.33 -36.61 -34.43
N SER A 179 -28.69 -36.24 -33.32
CA SER A 179 -29.39 -36.03 -32.05
C SER A 179 -28.62 -35.09 -31.13
N TYR A 180 -29.24 -33.94 -30.84
CA TYR A 180 -29.03 -33.00 -29.72
C TYR A 180 -27.61 -32.98 -29.14
N LEU A 181 -26.69 -32.26 -29.79
CA LEU A 181 -25.50 -31.74 -29.12
C LEU A 181 -25.97 -30.71 -28.08
N SER A 182 -26.16 -31.17 -26.86
CA SER A 182 -26.31 -30.31 -25.68
C SER A 182 -24.93 -30.24 -25.02
N SER A 183 -24.39 -29.02 -24.95
CA SER A 183 -23.12 -28.58 -24.32
C SER A 183 -21.80 -28.98 -25.01
N VAL A 184 -21.00 -27.97 -25.34
CA VAL A 184 -19.54 -28.05 -25.54
C VAL A 184 -18.92 -27.44 -24.29
N PRO A 185 -18.36 -28.26 -23.36
CA PRO A 185 -17.66 -27.76 -22.19
C PRO A 185 -16.50 -26.82 -22.56
N ILE A 186 -16.42 -25.68 -21.86
CA ILE A 186 -15.39 -24.65 -21.99
C ILE A 186 -14.78 -24.41 -20.60
N GLY A 187 -13.45 -24.27 -20.54
CA GLY A 187 -12.70 -24.00 -19.31
C GLY A 187 -11.24 -23.68 -19.62
N ASP A 188 -10.46 -23.26 -18.64
CA ASP A 188 -9.02 -23.02 -18.78
C ASP A 188 -8.24 -24.28 -18.35
N PHE A 189 -7.82 -25.10 -19.33
CA PHE A 189 -7.20 -26.38 -19.05
C PHE A 189 -5.68 -26.28 -18.91
N ASN A 190 -5.05 -25.24 -19.44
CA ASN A 190 -3.59 -25.09 -19.43
C ASN A 190 -3.08 -23.99 -18.46
N GLY A 191 -3.99 -23.21 -17.86
CA GLY A 191 -3.70 -22.13 -16.92
C GLY A 191 -3.23 -20.83 -17.57
N ASP A 192 -3.52 -20.61 -18.86
CA ASP A 192 -3.15 -19.39 -19.59
C ASP A 192 -4.20 -18.27 -19.51
N GLY A 193 -5.33 -18.56 -18.86
CA GLY A 193 -6.45 -17.65 -18.64
C GLY A 193 -7.30 -17.41 -19.88
N LEU A 194 -7.19 -18.24 -20.92
CA LEU A 194 -8.04 -18.22 -22.11
C LEU A 194 -8.95 -19.46 -22.12
N PRO A 195 -10.14 -19.39 -22.72
CA PRO A 195 -11.06 -20.53 -22.74
C PRO A 195 -10.61 -21.60 -23.74
N ASP A 196 -10.42 -22.81 -23.26
CA ASP A 196 -10.22 -24.04 -24.02
C ASP A 196 -11.55 -24.79 -24.23
N ILE A 197 -11.57 -25.72 -25.21
CA ILE A 197 -12.78 -26.44 -25.61
C ILE A 197 -12.58 -27.94 -25.47
N HIS A 198 -13.50 -28.61 -24.79
CA HIS A 198 -13.55 -30.07 -24.72
C HIS A 198 -14.79 -30.62 -25.44
N HIS A 199 -14.61 -31.41 -26.49
CA HIS A 199 -15.67 -31.92 -27.36
C HIS A 199 -15.76 -33.45 -27.30
N CYS A 200 -16.85 -34.02 -26.76
CA CYS A 200 -17.03 -35.47 -26.60
C CYS A 200 -18.28 -36.06 -27.30
N PRO A 201 -18.35 -36.11 -28.64
CA PRO A 201 -19.46 -36.73 -29.34
C PRO A 201 -19.45 -38.26 -29.17
N PHE A 202 -20.44 -38.79 -28.46
CA PHE A 202 -20.70 -40.24 -28.33
C PHE A 202 -19.51 -41.08 -27.81
N GLY A 203 -18.69 -40.49 -26.94
CA GLY A 203 -17.56 -41.18 -26.29
C GLY A 203 -16.28 -41.24 -27.13
N VAL A 204 -16.18 -40.41 -28.16
CA VAL A 204 -14.90 -39.98 -28.75
C VAL A 204 -14.68 -38.55 -28.28
N CYS A 205 -13.59 -38.29 -27.57
CA CYS A 205 -13.30 -36.96 -27.02
C CYS A 205 -12.10 -36.32 -27.72
N GLU A 206 -12.23 -35.04 -28.05
CA GLU A 206 -11.22 -34.16 -28.65
C GLU A 206 -11.12 -32.93 -27.75
N THR A 207 -9.91 -32.55 -27.33
CA THR A 207 -9.65 -31.35 -26.53
C THR A 207 -8.88 -30.36 -27.37
N TYR A 208 -9.29 -29.10 -27.34
CA TYR A 208 -8.76 -28.04 -28.16
C TYR A 208 -8.30 -26.90 -27.25
N ILE A 209 -7.00 -26.60 -27.30
CA ILE A 209 -6.36 -25.55 -26.51
C ILE A 209 -6.33 -24.27 -27.33
N ASN A 210 -6.70 -23.14 -26.71
CA ASN A 210 -6.66 -21.84 -27.33
C ASN A 210 -5.20 -21.47 -27.64
N ASN A 211 -4.92 -21.02 -28.86
CA ASN A 211 -3.55 -20.71 -29.27
C ASN A 211 -3.05 -19.39 -28.66
N GLY A 212 -3.96 -18.51 -28.22
CA GLY A 212 -3.63 -17.17 -27.70
C GLY A 212 -2.90 -16.28 -28.71
N ASP A 213 -3.06 -16.53 -30.01
CA ASP A 213 -2.43 -15.76 -31.09
C ASP A 213 -3.46 -15.29 -32.15
N GLY A 214 -4.74 -15.30 -31.78
CA GLY A 214 -5.84 -14.95 -32.68
C GLY A 214 -6.23 -16.02 -33.70
N THR A 215 -5.67 -17.24 -33.62
CA THR A 215 -5.94 -18.32 -34.59
C THR A 215 -6.86 -19.43 -34.07
N GLY A 216 -7.66 -19.13 -33.04
CA GLY A 216 -8.59 -20.08 -32.44
C GLY A 216 -7.89 -21.17 -31.64
N TRP A 217 -8.25 -22.43 -31.89
CA TRP A 217 -7.81 -23.56 -31.07
C TRP A 217 -7.09 -24.65 -31.88
N THR A 218 -6.15 -25.34 -31.21
CA THR A 218 -5.47 -26.53 -31.75
C THR A 218 -5.80 -27.75 -30.90
N GLU A 219 -6.04 -28.89 -31.54
CA GLU A 219 -6.25 -30.16 -30.85
C GLU A 219 -4.98 -30.57 -30.09
N ASP A 220 -5.13 -30.87 -28.80
CA ASP A 220 -4.07 -31.38 -27.95
C ASP A 220 -4.35 -32.85 -27.58
N GLU A 221 -3.55 -33.76 -28.14
CA GLU A 221 -3.67 -35.21 -27.94
C GLU A 221 -3.24 -35.64 -26.52
N ASP A 222 -2.52 -34.79 -25.78
CA ASP A 222 -2.06 -35.11 -24.41
C ASP A 222 -3.22 -35.05 -23.40
N TYR A 223 -4.29 -34.31 -23.70
CA TYR A 223 -5.57 -34.34 -22.97
C TYR A 223 -6.40 -35.55 -23.40
N SER A 224 -6.02 -36.72 -22.88
CA SER A 224 -6.46 -38.04 -23.36
C SER A 224 -7.98 -38.26 -23.50
N ASP A 225 -8.38 -39.10 -24.46
CA ASP A 225 -9.77 -39.59 -24.62
C ASP A 225 -10.21 -40.43 -23.42
N LEU A 226 -10.85 -39.78 -22.46
CA LEU A 226 -11.43 -40.44 -21.30
C LEU A 226 -12.74 -41.20 -21.67
N GLY A 227 -13.26 -41.03 -22.89
CA GLY A 227 -14.51 -41.64 -23.36
C GLY A 227 -15.74 -41.19 -22.55
N LEU A 228 -15.65 -40.03 -21.89
CA LEU A 228 -16.64 -39.54 -20.95
C LEU A 228 -17.67 -38.66 -21.66
N SER A 229 -18.93 -39.06 -21.64
CA SER A 229 -20.00 -38.24 -22.23
C SER A 229 -20.52 -37.23 -21.21
N TYR A 230 -20.55 -35.94 -21.59
CA TYR A 230 -21.12 -34.81 -20.83
C TYR A 230 -20.42 -34.50 -19.48
N PRO A 231 -19.13 -34.11 -19.48
CA PRO A 231 -18.46 -33.65 -18.28
C PRO A 231 -18.96 -32.27 -17.81
N SER A 232 -18.92 -32.07 -16.49
CA SER A 232 -18.87 -30.75 -15.87
C SER A 232 -17.41 -30.33 -15.69
N ILE A 233 -17.17 -29.03 -15.74
CA ILE A 233 -15.86 -28.41 -15.55
C ILE A 233 -15.92 -27.48 -14.33
N ALA A 234 -14.89 -27.55 -13.48
CA ALA A 234 -14.53 -26.52 -12.51
C ALA A 234 -13.19 -26.90 -11.87
N ASP A 235 -12.39 -25.91 -11.47
CA ASP A 235 -11.25 -26.08 -10.57
C ASP A 235 -11.69 -26.52 -9.15
N VAL A 236 -11.82 -27.83 -8.92
CA VAL A 236 -12.37 -28.36 -7.66
C VAL A 236 -11.34 -28.42 -6.53
N ASN A 237 -10.07 -28.11 -6.81
CA ASN A 237 -9.00 -28.13 -5.82
C ASN A 237 -8.41 -26.73 -5.55
N ALA A 238 -8.87 -25.71 -6.28
CA ALA A 238 -8.42 -24.32 -6.25
C ALA A 238 -6.93 -24.12 -6.58
N ASP A 239 -6.39 -24.88 -7.53
CA ASP A 239 -5.02 -24.74 -8.03
C ASP A 239 -4.87 -23.82 -9.25
N GLY A 240 -5.99 -23.34 -9.79
CA GLY A 240 -6.05 -22.45 -10.94
C GLY A 240 -6.20 -23.18 -12.28
N LEU A 241 -6.37 -24.51 -12.29
CA LEU A 241 -6.60 -25.31 -13.49
C LEU A 241 -7.97 -25.97 -13.43
N ASP A 242 -8.67 -25.98 -14.57
CA ASP A 242 -9.99 -26.58 -14.60
C ASP A 242 -9.95 -28.12 -14.61
N ASP A 243 -10.66 -28.72 -13.65
CA ASP A 243 -10.85 -30.16 -13.54
C ASP A 243 -12.11 -30.64 -14.26
N ILE A 244 -12.16 -31.93 -14.59
CA ILE A 244 -13.33 -32.56 -15.22
C ILE A 244 -13.96 -33.60 -14.31
N PHE A 245 -15.29 -33.60 -14.26
CA PHE A 245 -16.02 -34.62 -13.50
C PHE A 245 -17.35 -35.03 -14.13
N ILE A 246 -17.73 -36.28 -13.87
CA ILE A 246 -18.90 -36.92 -14.48
C ILE A 246 -19.73 -37.72 -13.51
N LYS A 247 -21.04 -37.76 -13.77
CA LYS A 247 -21.96 -38.65 -13.06
C LYS A 247 -22.00 -40.04 -13.68
N ASP A 248 -21.47 -41.03 -12.98
CA ASP A 248 -21.57 -42.45 -13.33
C ASP A 248 -22.39 -43.23 -12.29
N SER A 249 -23.62 -43.60 -12.66
CA SER A 249 -24.42 -44.62 -11.97
C SER A 249 -24.60 -44.41 -10.44
N GLY A 250 -24.73 -43.15 -9.98
CA GLY A 250 -24.88 -42.80 -8.56
C GLY A 250 -23.57 -42.41 -7.87
N THR A 251 -22.52 -42.12 -8.63
CA THR A 251 -21.27 -41.54 -8.12
C THR A 251 -20.77 -40.49 -9.10
N ILE A 252 -20.41 -39.31 -8.61
CA ILE A 252 -19.63 -38.35 -9.38
C ILE A 252 -18.17 -38.75 -9.28
N LYS A 253 -17.51 -38.87 -10.42
CA LYS A 253 -16.09 -39.19 -10.56
C LYS A 253 -15.34 -37.97 -11.03
N PHE A 254 -14.22 -37.66 -10.38
CA PHE A 254 -13.37 -36.51 -10.68
C PHE A 254 -12.07 -36.95 -11.34
N TYR A 255 -11.63 -36.13 -12.28
CA TYR A 255 -10.38 -36.26 -12.99
C TYR A 255 -9.67 -34.92 -12.84
N ILE A 256 -8.56 -34.93 -12.09
CA ILE A 256 -7.85 -33.73 -11.66
C ILE A 256 -6.77 -33.39 -12.69
N ASN A 257 -6.65 -32.09 -12.99
CA ASN A 257 -5.62 -31.54 -13.86
C ASN A 257 -4.43 -31.08 -13.03
N ASP A 258 -3.39 -31.91 -12.95
CA ASP A 258 -2.21 -31.60 -12.13
C ASP A 258 -1.22 -30.64 -12.83
N GLY A 259 -1.56 -30.10 -14.02
CA GLY A 259 -0.73 -29.17 -14.79
C GLY A 259 0.57 -29.79 -15.34
N ASP A 260 0.67 -31.12 -15.37
CA ASP A 260 1.88 -31.83 -15.82
C ASP A 260 1.94 -32.06 -17.33
N GLY A 261 0.94 -31.56 -18.07
CA GLY A 261 0.81 -31.72 -19.51
C GLY A 261 0.35 -33.11 -19.94
N THR A 262 -0.26 -33.90 -19.04
CA THR A 262 -0.84 -35.21 -19.38
C THR A 262 -2.37 -35.25 -19.28
N GLY A 263 -2.99 -34.06 -19.19
CA GLY A 263 -4.43 -33.86 -19.02
C GLY A 263 -4.94 -34.33 -17.66
N TRP A 264 -6.19 -34.81 -17.61
CA TRP A 264 -6.82 -35.16 -16.34
C TRP A 264 -6.54 -36.60 -15.89
N THR A 265 -6.18 -36.74 -14.61
CA THR A 265 -5.99 -38.03 -13.95
C THR A 265 -7.16 -38.33 -13.01
N TYR A 266 -7.77 -39.51 -13.14
CA TYR A 266 -8.83 -39.95 -12.24
C TYR A 266 -8.36 -40.00 -10.77
N ASP A 267 -8.96 -39.18 -9.91
CA ASP A 267 -8.76 -39.24 -8.47
C ASP A 267 -10.04 -39.70 -7.76
N SER A 268 -9.97 -40.91 -7.18
CA SER A 268 -11.06 -41.49 -6.41
C SER A 268 -11.32 -40.83 -5.06
N ASN A 269 -10.39 -40.00 -4.55
CA ASN A 269 -10.52 -39.34 -3.26
C ASN A 269 -11.65 -38.29 -3.29
N TYR A 270 -11.80 -37.57 -4.40
CA TYR A 270 -12.85 -36.57 -4.62
C TYR A 270 -14.23 -37.17 -4.91
N ASN A 271 -14.34 -38.49 -5.15
CA ASN A 271 -15.60 -39.12 -5.57
C ASN A 271 -16.76 -38.82 -4.63
N LEU A 272 -17.88 -38.37 -5.21
CA LEU A 272 -19.07 -38.02 -4.46
C LEU A 272 -20.20 -39.03 -4.71
N ALA A 273 -20.67 -39.69 -3.66
CA ALA A 273 -21.85 -40.55 -3.74
C ALA A 273 -23.12 -39.71 -3.87
N VAL A 274 -23.84 -39.87 -4.97
CA VAL A 274 -25.03 -39.08 -5.31
C VAL A 274 -26.20 -39.99 -5.70
N SER A 275 -27.37 -39.39 -5.91
CA SER A 275 -28.51 -40.13 -6.43
C SER A 275 -28.24 -40.56 -7.89
N SER A 276 -28.89 -41.63 -8.37
CA SER A 276 -28.83 -42.02 -9.79
C SER A 276 -29.80 -41.21 -10.68
N TYR A 277 -30.49 -40.20 -10.15
CA TYR A 277 -31.47 -39.38 -10.86
C TYR A 277 -30.86 -38.08 -11.38
N GLY A 278 -31.30 -37.62 -12.56
CA GLY A 278 -30.80 -36.41 -13.19
C GLY A 278 -29.41 -36.59 -13.83
N THR A 279 -29.15 -35.86 -14.90
CA THR A 279 -27.87 -35.90 -15.64
C THR A 279 -27.08 -34.60 -15.51
N GLY A 280 -27.70 -33.49 -15.09
CA GLY A 280 -27.02 -32.20 -14.91
C GLY A 280 -26.53 -31.99 -13.47
N MET A 281 -25.39 -31.32 -13.34
CA MET A 281 -24.71 -31.00 -12.08
C MET A 281 -24.25 -29.54 -12.10
N PRO A 282 -25.11 -28.60 -11.68
CA PRO A 282 -24.71 -27.21 -11.50
C PRO A 282 -23.57 -27.10 -10.49
N VAL A 283 -22.64 -26.21 -10.79
CA VAL A 283 -21.42 -25.95 -10.03
C VAL A 283 -21.37 -24.45 -9.74
N GLY A 284 -20.88 -24.08 -8.56
CA GLY A 284 -20.66 -22.68 -8.18
C GLY A 284 -20.25 -22.59 -6.71
N ASP A 285 -19.59 -21.51 -6.31
CA ASP A 285 -19.23 -21.30 -4.90
C ASP A 285 -20.48 -20.82 -4.14
N PHE A 286 -21.29 -21.77 -3.65
CA PHE A 286 -22.57 -21.46 -2.99
C PHE A 286 -22.36 -20.88 -1.61
N ASN A 287 -21.27 -21.23 -0.94
CA ASN A 287 -21.02 -20.79 0.43
C ASN A 287 -20.15 -19.52 0.48
N GLY A 288 -19.43 -19.15 -0.59
CA GLY A 288 -18.55 -17.98 -0.64
C GLY A 288 -17.18 -18.22 0.00
N ASP A 289 -16.70 -19.46 0.00
CA ASP A 289 -15.39 -19.87 0.55
C ASP A 289 -14.27 -19.93 -0.48
N GLY A 290 -14.60 -19.70 -1.75
CA GLY A 290 -13.69 -19.69 -2.88
C GLY A 290 -13.44 -21.06 -3.50
N LEU A 291 -14.20 -22.09 -3.11
CA LEU A 291 -14.18 -23.42 -3.75
C LEU A 291 -15.50 -23.66 -4.49
N PRO A 292 -15.48 -24.36 -5.65
CA PRO A 292 -16.71 -24.71 -6.33
C PRO A 292 -17.45 -25.82 -5.57
N ASP A 293 -18.73 -25.57 -5.30
CA ASP A 293 -19.66 -26.51 -4.69
C ASP A 293 -20.57 -27.15 -5.77
N ILE A 294 -21.23 -28.28 -5.45
CA ILE A 294 -22.05 -29.05 -6.42
C ILE A 294 -23.51 -29.15 -5.96
N LEU A 295 -24.45 -28.93 -6.89
CA LEU A 295 -25.88 -29.20 -6.70
C LEU A 295 -26.28 -30.51 -7.41
N ASP A 296 -26.83 -31.49 -6.66
CA ASP A 296 -27.34 -32.75 -7.22
C ASP A 296 -28.86 -32.90 -7.03
N GLN A 297 -29.52 -33.53 -8.00
CA GLN A 297 -30.94 -33.87 -7.93
C GLN A 297 -31.16 -35.28 -7.36
N HIS A 298 -32.09 -35.43 -6.40
CA HIS A 298 -32.35 -36.72 -5.74
C HIS A 298 -33.44 -37.59 -6.38
N ASP A 299 -34.62 -37.01 -6.62
CA ASP A 299 -35.82 -37.78 -7.01
C ASP A 299 -36.75 -37.04 -7.98
N GLY A 300 -36.22 -35.98 -8.61
CA GLY A 300 -36.99 -35.09 -9.50
C GLY A 300 -37.78 -33.99 -8.78
N THR A 301 -37.84 -34.01 -7.44
CA THR A 301 -38.58 -33.01 -6.62
C THR A 301 -37.76 -32.36 -5.50
N SER A 302 -36.55 -32.87 -5.26
CA SER A 302 -35.61 -32.38 -4.26
C SER A 302 -34.17 -32.39 -4.80
N CYS A 303 -33.36 -31.45 -4.32
CA CYS A 303 -31.94 -31.32 -4.65
C CYS A 303 -31.13 -31.18 -3.34
N SER A 304 -29.85 -31.53 -3.39
CA SER A 304 -28.89 -31.28 -2.31
C SER A 304 -27.67 -30.53 -2.82
N THR A 305 -27.23 -29.56 -2.03
CA THR A 305 -25.94 -28.88 -2.21
C THR A 305 -24.87 -29.62 -1.42
N TYR A 306 -23.81 -29.98 -2.11
CA TYR A 306 -22.60 -30.60 -1.59
C TYR A 306 -21.51 -29.55 -1.62
N LEU A 307 -21.05 -29.15 -0.44
CA LEU A 307 -19.97 -28.18 -0.29
C LEU A 307 -18.64 -28.89 -0.40
N ASN A 308 -17.75 -28.30 -1.17
CA ASN A 308 -16.39 -28.77 -1.33
C ASN A 308 -15.59 -28.41 -0.08
N ASP A 309 -14.87 -29.37 0.48
CA ASP A 309 -13.96 -29.10 1.61
C ASP A 309 -12.56 -28.68 1.14
N GLY A 310 -12.17 -28.96 -0.10
CA GLY A 310 -10.89 -28.54 -0.67
C GLY A 310 -9.67 -29.31 -0.16
N ASP A 311 -9.83 -30.44 0.53
CA ASP A 311 -8.71 -31.35 0.84
C ASP A 311 -8.75 -32.68 0.06
N GLY A 312 -9.72 -32.79 -0.85
CA GLY A 312 -9.95 -34.00 -1.64
C GLY A 312 -10.42 -35.19 -0.82
N THR A 313 -10.85 -35.01 0.44
CA THR A 313 -11.31 -36.12 1.30
C THR A 313 -12.82 -36.19 1.49
N GLY A 314 -13.59 -35.24 0.96
CA GLY A 314 -15.03 -35.41 0.87
C GLY A 314 -15.82 -34.17 0.44
N TRP A 315 -17.12 -34.31 0.57
CA TRP A 315 -18.09 -33.25 0.34
C TRP A 315 -19.04 -33.22 1.52
N SER A 316 -19.39 -32.04 2.02
CA SER A 316 -20.34 -31.89 3.12
C SER A 316 -21.73 -31.49 2.61
N ILE A 317 -22.79 -32.14 3.09
CA ILE A 317 -24.16 -31.78 2.68
C ILE A 317 -24.61 -30.59 3.51
N SER A 318 -24.93 -29.48 2.85
CA SER A 318 -25.38 -28.25 3.51
C SER A 318 -26.90 -28.20 3.67
N TYR A 319 -27.66 -28.38 2.58
CA TYR A 319 -29.12 -28.23 2.58
C TYR A 319 -29.84 -29.19 1.62
N SER A 320 -31.12 -29.47 1.90
CA SER A 320 -32.05 -30.17 1.00
C SER A 320 -33.27 -29.29 0.73
N TYR A 321 -33.44 -28.85 -0.51
CA TYR A 321 -34.62 -28.08 -0.90
C TYR A 321 -35.82 -29.00 -1.13
N SER A 322 -37.01 -28.61 -0.67
CA SER A 322 -38.28 -29.22 -1.10
C SER A 322 -38.98 -28.32 -2.13
N ASN A 323 -39.26 -28.83 -3.34
CA ASN A 323 -39.79 -28.13 -4.52
C ASN A 323 -38.77 -27.29 -5.34
N ALA A 324 -37.45 -27.48 -5.15
CA ALA A 324 -36.46 -26.80 -5.98
C ALA A 324 -36.36 -27.43 -7.38
N LYS A 325 -36.30 -26.53 -8.36
CA LYS A 325 -35.98 -26.82 -9.76
C LYS A 325 -34.46 -26.94 -9.84
N CYS A 326 -33.93 -28.17 -9.79
CA CYS A 326 -32.49 -28.50 -9.73
C CYS A 326 -31.66 -28.14 -10.98
N TRP A 327 -32.08 -27.13 -11.74
CA TRP A 327 -31.53 -26.70 -13.02
C TRP A 327 -31.30 -25.19 -13.07
N ALA A 328 -31.31 -24.50 -11.91
CA ALA A 328 -30.98 -23.08 -11.82
C ALA A 328 -29.50 -22.86 -12.20
N LEU A 329 -29.25 -21.82 -13.00
CA LEU A 329 -27.92 -21.36 -13.33
C LEU A 329 -27.34 -20.59 -12.12
N GLN A 330 -26.02 -20.57 -12.02
CA GLN A 330 -25.29 -19.99 -10.90
C GLN A 330 -24.43 -18.85 -11.42
N VAL A 331 -24.73 -17.64 -10.99
CA VAL A 331 -24.05 -16.41 -11.44
C VAL A 331 -24.12 -15.41 -10.29
N ASP A 332 -23.03 -14.69 -10.03
CA ASP A 332 -23.05 -13.52 -9.15
C ASP A 332 -23.68 -12.34 -9.92
N VAL A 333 -24.97 -12.05 -9.69
CA VAL A 333 -25.71 -11.06 -10.50
C VAL A 333 -25.59 -9.64 -9.98
N ASN A 334 -25.13 -9.47 -8.74
CA ASN A 334 -24.93 -8.15 -8.12
C ASN A 334 -23.45 -7.83 -7.89
N GLY A 335 -22.54 -8.70 -8.33
CA GLY A 335 -21.10 -8.58 -8.23
C GLY A 335 -20.61 -8.46 -6.78
N ASP A 336 -21.29 -9.06 -5.81
CA ASP A 336 -20.89 -8.99 -4.40
C ASP A 336 -19.82 -10.05 -4.02
N GLY A 337 -19.42 -10.87 -4.99
CA GLY A 337 -18.46 -11.95 -4.86
C GLY A 337 -19.07 -13.23 -4.30
N LEU A 338 -20.40 -13.36 -4.29
CA LEU A 338 -21.13 -14.55 -3.90
C LEU A 338 -22.00 -15.04 -5.05
N THR A 339 -22.13 -16.36 -5.16
CA THR A 339 -22.98 -16.97 -6.19
C THR A 339 -24.47 -16.79 -5.87
N ASP A 340 -25.23 -16.23 -6.81
CA ASP A 340 -26.69 -16.13 -6.75
C ASP A 340 -27.38 -17.24 -7.56
N GLU A 341 -28.62 -17.57 -7.19
CA GLU A 341 -29.42 -18.56 -7.93
C GLU A 341 -30.28 -17.89 -9.02
N PHE A 342 -30.02 -18.26 -10.27
CA PHE A 342 -30.71 -17.77 -11.46
C PHE A 342 -31.70 -18.81 -12.00
N LEU A 343 -33.01 -18.59 -11.80
CA LEU A 343 -34.06 -19.55 -12.14
C LEU A 343 -34.84 -19.17 -13.40
N ILE A 344 -34.72 -19.99 -14.45
CA ILE A 344 -35.31 -19.74 -15.78
C ILE A 344 -36.72 -20.37 -15.96
N ASP A 345 -37.81 -19.62 -15.74
CA ASP A 345 -39.17 -20.06 -16.13
C ASP A 345 -39.68 -19.22 -17.33
N ASN A 346 -40.99 -18.94 -17.44
CA ASN A 346 -41.52 -17.90 -18.34
C ASN A 346 -41.01 -16.48 -17.99
N VAL A 347 -40.47 -16.30 -16.78
CA VAL A 347 -39.80 -15.10 -16.26
C VAL A 347 -38.57 -15.62 -15.51
N VAL A 348 -37.42 -14.97 -15.70
CA VAL A 348 -36.22 -15.22 -14.90
C VAL A 348 -36.47 -14.72 -13.50
N LYS A 349 -36.17 -15.54 -12.50
CA LYS A 349 -36.26 -15.17 -11.09
C LYS A 349 -34.90 -15.31 -10.44
N ILE A 350 -34.50 -14.30 -9.69
CA ILE A 350 -33.22 -14.27 -9.00
C ILE A 350 -33.42 -14.45 -7.50
N TYR A 351 -32.57 -15.27 -6.88
CA TYR A 351 -32.42 -15.35 -5.44
C TYR A 351 -31.01 -14.91 -5.08
N LEU A 352 -30.91 -13.74 -4.46
CA LEU A 352 -29.63 -13.14 -4.10
C LEU A 352 -29.10 -13.79 -2.81
N ASN A 353 -27.83 -14.13 -2.81
CA ASN A 353 -27.10 -14.56 -1.63
C ASN A 353 -26.79 -13.33 -0.77
N LYS A 354 -27.49 -13.16 0.35
CA LYS A 354 -27.29 -12.02 1.27
C LYS A 354 -26.15 -12.24 2.27
N GLY A 355 -25.22 -13.11 1.90
CA GLY A 355 -24.06 -13.44 2.69
C GLY A 355 -22.99 -12.37 2.70
N LYS A 356 -21.79 -12.79 3.09
CA LYS A 356 -20.58 -12.00 2.85
C LYS A 356 -19.45 -12.92 2.44
N LYS A 357 -18.57 -12.46 1.56
CA LYS A 357 -17.34 -13.18 1.19
C LYS A 357 -16.55 -13.57 2.42
N SER A 358 -16.28 -14.86 2.58
CA SER A 358 -15.65 -15.37 3.78
C SER A 358 -14.14 -15.10 3.81
N ASP A 359 -13.53 -15.28 4.99
CA ASP A 359 -12.06 -15.30 5.18
C ASP A 359 -11.31 -13.99 4.84
N LEU A 360 -12.02 -12.88 4.60
CA LEU A 360 -11.45 -11.53 4.57
C LEU A 360 -11.08 -11.07 5.98
N LEU A 361 -9.94 -10.39 6.15
CA LEU A 361 -9.50 -9.87 7.45
C LEU A 361 -10.48 -8.80 7.94
N LEU A 362 -11.25 -9.11 8.99
CA LEU A 362 -12.25 -8.20 9.53
C LEU A 362 -11.65 -7.29 10.60
N LYS A 363 -10.73 -7.81 11.40
CA LYS A 363 -10.17 -7.08 12.53
C LYS A 363 -8.78 -7.56 12.91
N PHE A 364 -7.94 -6.59 13.26
CA PHE A 364 -6.61 -6.81 13.80
C PHE A 364 -6.51 -6.17 15.19
N THR A 365 -6.17 -6.95 16.22
CA THR A 365 -5.80 -6.42 17.53
C THR A 365 -4.31 -6.59 17.73
N SER A 366 -3.57 -5.49 17.77
CA SER A 366 -2.13 -5.51 17.97
C SER A 366 -1.77 -5.96 19.40
N SER A 367 -0.57 -6.53 19.54
CA SER A 367 0.05 -6.83 20.84
C SER A 367 0.14 -5.61 21.76
N LYS A 368 0.10 -4.39 21.20
CA LYS A 368 0.10 -3.11 21.93
C LYS A 368 -1.27 -2.72 22.49
N GLY A 369 -2.36 -3.30 21.95
CA GLY A 369 -3.74 -3.06 22.39
C GLY A 369 -4.58 -2.23 21.42
N ALA A 370 -3.98 -1.68 20.36
CA ALA A 370 -4.73 -1.01 19.28
C ALA A 370 -5.52 -2.04 18.47
N ILE A 371 -6.69 -1.61 18.00
CA ILE A 371 -7.63 -2.40 17.21
C ILE A 371 -7.87 -1.69 15.88
N THR A 372 -7.82 -2.42 14.78
CA THR A 372 -8.23 -1.95 13.45
C THR A 372 -9.32 -2.88 12.94
N ASP A 373 -10.53 -2.36 12.76
CA ASP A 373 -11.60 -3.05 12.03
C ASP A 373 -11.59 -2.62 10.55
N VAL A 374 -11.83 -3.55 9.64
CA VAL A 374 -11.81 -3.35 8.19
C VAL A 374 -13.16 -3.78 7.62
N ILE A 375 -13.74 -2.94 6.77
CA ILE A 375 -15.00 -3.21 6.06
C ILE A 375 -14.73 -3.11 4.57
N TYR A 376 -15.21 -4.11 3.84
CA TYR A 376 -15.02 -4.24 2.40
C TYR A 376 -16.28 -3.84 1.63
N LYS A 377 -16.08 -3.51 0.35
CA LYS A 377 -17.12 -3.21 -0.62
C LYS A 377 -16.66 -3.61 -2.02
N GLY A 378 -17.54 -4.22 -2.81
CA GLY A 378 -17.31 -4.60 -4.21
C GLY A 378 -17.17 -3.38 -5.11
N THR A 379 -16.40 -3.48 -6.20
CA THR A 379 -16.20 -2.38 -7.17
C THR A 379 -17.48 -1.94 -7.85
N VAL A 380 -18.41 -2.87 -8.09
CA VAL A 380 -19.73 -2.62 -8.69
C VAL A 380 -20.71 -1.91 -7.75
N GLU A 381 -20.46 -1.91 -6.43
CA GLU A 381 -21.30 -1.22 -5.46
C GLU A 381 -20.99 0.29 -5.38
N TYR A 382 -19.94 0.75 -6.04
CA TYR A 382 -19.56 2.16 -6.10
C TYR A 382 -20.36 2.85 -7.21
N LEU A 383 -21.42 3.56 -6.79
CA LEU A 383 -22.32 4.29 -7.69
C LEU A 383 -22.19 5.80 -7.50
N ASP A 384 -22.43 6.55 -8.57
CA ASP A 384 -22.48 8.00 -8.55
C ASP A 384 -23.85 8.54 -8.07
N GLY A 385 -24.06 9.87 -8.11
CA GLY A 385 -25.33 10.48 -7.69
C GLY A 385 -26.53 10.20 -8.60
N SER A 386 -26.29 9.63 -9.79
CA SER A 386 -27.27 9.21 -10.79
C SER A 386 -27.52 7.70 -10.78
N ASN A 387 -26.84 6.95 -9.90
CA ASN A 387 -26.76 5.49 -9.82
C ASN A 387 -25.95 4.83 -10.96
N ASP A 388 -25.08 5.57 -11.64
CA ASP A 388 -24.17 4.98 -12.63
C ASP A 388 -22.93 4.38 -11.93
N LEU A 389 -22.39 3.29 -12.47
CA LEU A 389 -21.17 2.65 -11.96
C LEU A 389 -19.98 3.62 -11.99
N LEU A 390 -19.21 3.68 -10.91
CA LEU A 390 -17.97 4.45 -10.82
C LEU A 390 -16.77 3.71 -11.42
N ASN A 391 -16.90 2.41 -11.67
CA ASN A 391 -15.86 1.55 -12.24
C ASN A 391 -16.45 0.66 -13.36
N PRO A 392 -16.89 1.24 -14.48
CA PRO A 392 -17.60 0.52 -15.54
C PRO A 392 -16.70 -0.28 -16.48
N ASP A 393 -15.37 -0.16 -16.36
CA ASP A 393 -14.39 -0.79 -17.26
C ASP A 393 -13.59 -1.90 -16.54
N LEU A 394 -14.21 -2.54 -15.55
CA LEU A 394 -13.65 -3.65 -14.80
C LEU A 394 -14.41 -4.95 -15.11
N PRO A 395 -13.84 -5.91 -15.87
CA PRO A 395 -14.53 -7.13 -16.30
C PRO A 395 -14.84 -8.12 -15.16
N SER A 396 -14.47 -7.78 -13.92
CA SER A 396 -14.82 -8.56 -12.73
C SER A 396 -14.91 -7.67 -11.49
N SER A 397 -15.84 -8.02 -10.59
CA SER A 397 -15.97 -7.32 -9.32
C SER A 397 -14.85 -7.69 -8.34
N MET A 398 -14.27 -6.66 -7.71
CA MET A 398 -13.22 -6.82 -6.70
C MET A 398 -13.66 -6.29 -5.33
N GLN A 399 -13.27 -6.98 -4.26
CA GLN A 399 -13.47 -6.51 -2.89
C GLN A 399 -12.37 -5.50 -2.50
N THR A 400 -12.76 -4.26 -2.28
CA THR A 400 -11.86 -3.16 -1.88
C THR A 400 -12.06 -2.80 -0.41
N VAL A 401 -11.04 -2.26 0.25
CA VAL A 401 -11.18 -1.71 1.61
C VAL A 401 -12.00 -0.43 1.53
N TYR A 402 -13.25 -0.47 1.98
CA TYR A 402 -14.15 0.68 1.98
C TYR A 402 -14.00 1.54 3.22
N GLN A 403 -13.78 0.92 4.38
CA GLN A 403 -13.69 1.63 5.64
C GLN A 403 -12.70 0.96 6.58
N GLU A 404 -11.90 1.78 7.24
CA GLU A 404 -11.01 1.41 8.34
C GLU A 404 -11.48 2.12 9.61
N VAL A 405 -11.67 1.35 10.69
CA VAL A 405 -12.02 1.88 12.01
C VAL A 405 -10.90 1.54 12.97
N ILE A 406 -10.18 2.57 13.42
CA ILE A 406 -8.97 2.46 14.23
C ILE A 406 -9.30 2.89 15.66
N ASN A 407 -9.03 2.04 16.64
CA ASN A 407 -9.29 2.26 18.06
C ASN A 407 -8.01 2.09 18.88
N ASP A 408 -7.72 3.04 19.77
CA ASP A 408 -6.53 3.04 20.64
C ASP A 408 -6.59 2.05 21.81
N GLY A 409 -7.62 1.20 21.88
CA GLY A 409 -7.84 0.24 22.96
C GLY A 409 -8.38 0.87 24.25
N LEU A 410 -8.58 2.20 24.27
CA LEU A 410 -9.06 2.98 25.42
C LEU A 410 -10.31 3.83 25.09
N GLY A 411 -10.83 3.73 23.86
CA GLY A 411 -12.10 4.30 23.43
C GLY A 411 -11.99 5.50 22.51
N ASN A 412 -10.79 5.92 22.10
CA ASN A 412 -10.63 6.88 21.00
C ASN A 412 -10.71 6.12 19.67
N ILE A 413 -11.78 6.35 18.92
CA ILE A 413 -12.10 5.65 17.67
C ILE A 413 -12.09 6.65 16.52
N ALA A 414 -11.33 6.33 15.48
CA ALA A 414 -11.19 7.10 14.25
C ALA A 414 -11.64 6.27 13.05
N THR A 415 -12.45 6.85 12.18
CA THR A 415 -12.94 6.19 10.96
C THR A 415 -12.33 6.86 9.73
N SER A 416 -11.82 6.08 8.78
CA SER A 416 -11.49 6.55 7.44
C SER A 416 -12.29 5.74 6.41
N THR A 417 -12.85 6.42 5.41
CA THR A 417 -13.56 5.78 4.30
C THR A 417 -12.82 5.99 2.98
N TYR A 418 -12.95 5.05 2.07
CA TYR A 418 -12.29 5.03 0.78
C TYR A 418 -13.33 4.83 -0.34
N ALA A 419 -13.22 5.65 -1.38
CA ALA A 419 -13.98 5.49 -2.62
C ALA A 419 -13.02 5.37 -3.81
N TYR A 420 -13.33 4.45 -4.70
CA TYR A 420 -12.50 4.07 -5.84
C TYR A 420 -13.24 4.40 -7.13
N TYR A 421 -12.53 4.99 -8.08
CA TYR A 421 -13.09 5.53 -9.32
C TYR A 421 -12.26 5.07 -10.52
N GLY A 422 -12.95 4.83 -11.63
CA GLY A 422 -12.35 4.52 -12.93
C GLY A 422 -11.39 3.35 -12.82
N GLY A 423 -11.80 2.27 -12.16
CA GLY A 423 -11.08 0.99 -12.26
C GLY A 423 -11.02 0.55 -13.72
N ASP A 424 -9.87 0.03 -14.15
CA ASP A 424 -9.62 -0.29 -15.55
C ASP A 424 -8.85 -1.60 -15.72
N PHE A 425 -9.12 -2.29 -16.81
CA PHE A 425 -8.45 -3.50 -17.24
C PHE A 425 -7.55 -3.19 -18.44
N TYR A 426 -6.24 -3.17 -18.20
CA TYR A 426 -5.27 -2.97 -19.26
C TYR A 426 -5.20 -4.22 -20.13
N TYR A 427 -5.43 -4.06 -21.43
CA TYR A 427 -5.31 -5.10 -22.44
C TYR A 427 -4.46 -4.60 -23.62
N ASN A 428 -3.35 -5.28 -23.89
CA ASN A 428 -2.53 -5.06 -25.09
C ASN A 428 -2.70 -6.22 -26.09
N ASP A 429 -2.68 -7.45 -25.58
CA ASP A 429 -2.87 -8.69 -26.32
C ASP A 429 -3.28 -9.82 -25.36
N GLU A 430 -3.48 -11.01 -25.92
CA GLU A 430 -3.93 -12.22 -25.24
C GLU A 430 -2.99 -12.70 -24.12
N TYR A 431 -1.81 -12.10 -23.89
CA TYR A 431 -0.90 -12.47 -22.80
C TYR A 431 -0.38 -11.27 -21.98
N ASP A 432 -0.50 -10.04 -22.49
CA ASP A 432 -0.27 -8.79 -21.74
C ASP A 432 -1.60 -8.11 -21.41
N ARG A 433 -2.28 -8.71 -20.41
CA ARG A 433 -3.52 -8.21 -19.82
C ARG A 433 -3.44 -8.19 -18.30
N ARG A 434 -3.87 -7.10 -17.66
CA ARG A 434 -3.78 -6.94 -16.19
C ARG A 434 -4.69 -5.86 -15.66
N MET A 435 -5.04 -5.97 -14.38
CA MET A 435 -5.69 -4.90 -13.64
C MET A 435 -4.80 -3.64 -13.60
N ALA A 436 -5.26 -2.54 -14.18
CA ALA A 436 -4.54 -1.26 -14.18
C ALA A 436 -4.69 -0.49 -12.86
N GLY A 437 -5.58 -0.97 -11.97
CA GLY A 437 -5.94 -0.28 -10.74
C GLY A 437 -6.98 0.80 -11.00
N PHE A 438 -7.06 1.78 -10.09
CA PHE A 438 -8.05 2.86 -10.13
C PHE A 438 -7.42 4.18 -10.54
N ASN A 439 -8.05 4.92 -11.44
CA ASN A 439 -7.55 6.23 -11.85
C ASN A 439 -7.50 7.25 -10.70
N LYS A 440 -8.38 7.07 -9.70
CA LYS A 440 -8.49 7.94 -8.54
C LYS A 440 -9.00 7.19 -7.31
N ILE A 441 -8.31 7.38 -6.19
CA ILE A 441 -8.73 6.93 -4.87
C ILE A 441 -8.99 8.15 -3.99
N VAL A 442 -10.15 8.18 -3.35
CA VAL A 442 -10.59 9.25 -2.44
C VAL A 442 -10.63 8.70 -1.02
N LYS A 443 -9.76 9.22 -0.15
CA LYS A 443 -9.79 8.95 1.29
C LYS A 443 -10.49 10.09 2.01
N THR A 444 -11.46 9.78 2.87
CA THR A 444 -12.09 10.75 3.78
C THR A 444 -11.83 10.32 5.22
N ASP A 445 -11.23 11.19 6.02
CA ASP A 445 -10.97 10.91 7.44
C ASP A 445 -12.17 11.25 8.35
N ASP A 446 -12.01 11.03 9.65
CA ASP A 446 -13.10 11.23 10.63
C ASP A 446 -13.50 12.71 10.81
N PHE A 447 -12.62 13.64 10.43
CA PHE A 447 -12.92 15.08 10.40
C PHE A 447 -13.59 15.51 9.11
N GLY A 448 -13.71 14.62 8.13
CA GLY A 448 -14.25 14.91 6.80
C GLY A 448 -13.21 15.46 5.83
N TYR A 449 -11.92 15.51 6.19
CA TYR A 449 -10.87 15.95 5.28
C TYR A 449 -10.64 14.90 4.21
N ILE A 450 -10.45 15.35 2.97
CA ILE A 450 -10.40 14.50 1.78
C ILE A 450 -9.00 14.51 1.19
N THR A 451 -8.47 13.33 0.86
CA THR A 451 -7.26 13.19 0.04
C THR A 451 -7.61 12.45 -1.24
N ASN A 452 -7.51 13.13 -2.38
CA ASN A 452 -7.61 12.51 -3.70
C ASN A 452 -6.21 12.11 -4.17
N THR A 453 -6.04 10.88 -4.64
CA THR A 453 -4.79 10.40 -5.25
C THR A 453 -5.09 9.84 -6.62
N TYR A 454 -4.36 10.29 -7.63
CA TYR A 454 -4.56 9.94 -9.03
C TYR A 454 -3.40 9.11 -9.58
N TYR A 455 -3.73 8.09 -10.37
CA TYR A 455 -2.80 7.06 -10.83
C TYR A 455 -2.83 6.92 -12.35
N HIS A 456 -1.67 6.64 -12.91
CA HIS A 456 -1.49 6.18 -14.30
C HIS A 456 -2.11 4.78 -14.50
N GLN A 457 -2.75 4.54 -15.64
CA GLN A 457 -3.44 3.26 -15.97
C GLN A 457 -2.93 2.57 -17.25
N GLY A 458 -2.06 3.23 -18.00
CA GLY A 458 -1.40 2.69 -19.18
C GLY A 458 -2.16 2.88 -20.49
N ASN A 459 -3.25 3.64 -20.52
CA ASN A 459 -4.13 3.80 -21.68
C ASN A 459 -4.36 5.28 -22.08
N GLU A 460 -5.29 5.99 -21.44
CA GLU A 460 -5.66 7.37 -21.74
C GLU A 460 -4.84 8.37 -20.92
N THR A 461 -4.37 9.45 -21.56
CA THR A 461 -3.61 10.49 -20.86
C THR A 461 -4.50 11.67 -20.45
N ALA A 462 -4.70 11.88 -19.15
CA ALA A 462 -5.35 13.04 -18.53
C ALA A 462 -4.42 14.28 -18.48
N SER A 463 -3.89 14.70 -19.63
CA SER A 463 -2.89 15.79 -19.74
C SER A 463 -3.33 17.13 -19.12
N ALA A 464 -4.64 17.42 -19.08
CA ALA A 464 -5.17 18.62 -18.43
C ALA A 464 -5.02 18.60 -16.89
N MET A 465 -4.83 17.42 -16.30
CA MET A 465 -4.64 17.20 -14.86
C MET A 465 -3.18 16.94 -14.47
N GLY A 466 -2.26 16.99 -15.43
CA GLY A 466 -0.82 16.82 -15.17
C GLY A 466 -0.27 15.43 -15.49
N GLU A 467 -1.09 14.53 -16.02
CA GLU A 467 -0.61 13.22 -16.47
C GLU A 467 0.22 13.36 -17.75
N TYR A 468 1.45 12.86 -17.72
CA TYR A 468 2.39 12.99 -18.83
C TYR A 468 2.56 11.68 -19.60
N LEU A 469 2.04 11.65 -20.82
CA LEU A 469 2.16 10.56 -21.81
C LEU A 469 1.99 9.20 -21.16
N ASP A 470 0.76 8.80 -20.89
CA ASP A 470 0.50 7.54 -20.22
C ASP A 470 1.04 6.33 -21.01
N ASP A 471 1.46 5.30 -20.28
CA ASP A 471 2.20 4.15 -20.81
C ASP A 471 2.08 2.97 -19.84
N GLN A 472 2.00 1.74 -20.35
CA GLN A 472 1.81 0.55 -19.54
C GLN A 472 2.86 0.33 -18.44
N SER A 473 4.08 0.86 -18.63
CA SER A 473 5.14 0.81 -17.63
C SER A 473 4.85 1.71 -16.42
N LYS A 474 3.99 2.72 -16.59
CA LYS A 474 3.64 3.73 -15.57
C LYS A 474 2.43 3.34 -14.72
N ILE A 475 1.77 2.21 -15.01
CA ILE A 475 0.63 1.72 -14.23
C ILE A 475 0.89 1.82 -12.71
N ASN A 476 -0.08 2.34 -11.97
CA ASN A 476 -0.05 2.61 -10.53
C ASN A 476 0.96 3.69 -10.06
N LYS A 477 1.59 4.46 -10.94
CA LYS A 477 2.38 5.64 -10.53
C LYS A 477 1.45 6.80 -10.18
N ILE A 478 1.69 7.43 -9.03
CA ILE A 478 0.95 8.61 -8.59
C ILE A 478 1.46 9.84 -9.34
N TYR A 479 0.62 10.43 -10.19
CA TYR A 479 0.94 11.67 -10.89
C TYR A 479 0.30 12.91 -10.26
N ARG A 480 -0.74 12.74 -9.41
CA ARG A 480 -1.39 13.87 -8.72
C ARG A 480 -1.91 13.47 -7.34
N THR A 481 -1.79 14.39 -6.39
CA THR A 481 -2.43 14.29 -5.07
C THR A 481 -3.02 15.64 -4.69
N GLU A 482 -4.23 15.64 -4.13
CA GLU A 482 -4.93 16.84 -3.66
C GLU A 482 -5.49 16.60 -2.26
N VAL A 483 -5.37 17.60 -1.38
CA VAL A 483 -5.89 17.55 0.00
C VAL A 483 -6.91 18.66 0.19
N TYR A 484 -8.09 18.32 0.68
CA TYR A 484 -9.21 19.24 0.93
C TYR A 484 -9.68 19.19 2.38
N ASP A 485 -10.28 20.29 2.84
CA ASP A 485 -11.06 20.28 4.08
C ASP A 485 -12.46 19.65 3.90
N ASP A 486 -13.23 19.63 5.00
CA ASP A 486 -14.61 19.13 5.07
C ASP A 486 -15.62 20.00 4.29
N SER A 487 -15.18 21.17 3.83
CA SER A 487 -15.94 22.12 3.03
C SER A 487 -15.52 22.13 1.55
N SER A 488 -14.65 21.18 1.15
CA SER A 488 -14.12 21.03 -0.21
C SER A 488 -13.25 22.19 -0.69
N ASN A 489 -12.62 22.93 0.23
CA ASN A 489 -11.57 23.89 -0.11
C ASN A 489 -10.24 23.16 -0.24
N LEU A 490 -9.46 23.47 -1.29
CA LEU A 490 -8.16 22.84 -1.55
C LEU A 490 -7.10 23.43 -0.62
N TYR A 491 -6.30 22.57 0.02
CA TYR A 491 -5.21 22.98 0.93
C TYR A 491 -3.82 22.76 0.30
N ALA A 492 -3.66 21.64 -0.40
CA ALA A 492 -2.39 21.29 -1.03
C ALA A 492 -2.64 20.46 -2.29
N LYS A 493 -1.76 20.65 -3.27
CA LYS A 493 -1.73 19.84 -4.50
C LYS A 493 -0.29 19.51 -4.87
N THR A 494 -0.04 18.27 -5.27
CA THR A 494 1.23 17.84 -5.84
C THR A 494 1.00 17.23 -7.21
N ILE A 495 1.82 17.59 -8.20
CA ILE A 495 1.82 16.99 -9.54
C ILE A 495 3.20 16.43 -9.82
N ASN A 496 3.28 15.17 -10.22
CA ASN A 496 4.53 14.47 -10.53
C ASN A 496 4.51 14.01 -11.99
N LYS A 497 5.58 14.34 -12.72
CA LYS A 497 5.79 13.88 -14.09
C LYS A 497 6.61 12.60 -14.09
N TRP A 498 6.05 11.54 -14.66
CA TRP A 498 6.72 10.26 -14.85
C TRP A 498 7.07 10.05 -16.33
N GLU A 499 8.32 9.68 -16.59
CA GLU A 499 8.83 9.30 -17.91
C GLU A 499 9.29 7.84 -17.88
N ASN A 500 9.23 7.17 -19.02
CA ASN A 500 9.85 5.87 -19.25
C ASN A 500 11.02 5.99 -20.23
N TYR A 501 11.95 5.05 -20.14
CA TYR A 501 13.02 4.85 -21.12
C TYR A 501 13.10 3.39 -21.48
N ASN A 502 12.92 3.10 -22.77
CA ASN A 502 13.02 1.75 -23.32
C ASN A 502 14.48 1.24 -23.23
N LEU A 503 14.68 0.13 -22.51
CA LEU A 503 15.94 -0.58 -22.30
C LEU A 503 16.15 -1.75 -23.27
N ASP A 504 15.36 -1.78 -24.35
CA ASP A 504 15.17 -2.91 -25.26
C ASP A 504 14.56 -4.15 -24.56
N ASP A 505 14.09 -5.11 -25.36
CA ASP A 505 13.47 -6.37 -24.91
C ASP A 505 12.24 -6.16 -23.99
N ASP A 506 11.38 -5.21 -24.32
CA ASP A 506 10.13 -4.87 -23.60
C ASP A 506 10.35 -4.52 -22.12
N ARG A 507 11.49 -3.88 -21.84
CA ARG A 507 11.84 -3.38 -20.51
C ARG A 507 11.85 -1.87 -20.51
N ASP A 508 11.17 -1.29 -19.54
CA ASP A 508 11.15 0.15 -19.32
C ASP A 508 11.77 0.54 -17.98
N PHE A 509 12.59 1.58 -18.00
CA PHE A 509 12.98 2.28 -16.78
C PHE A 509 12.08 3.49 -16.55
N VAL A 510 11.20 3.38 -15.55
CA VAL A 510 10.26 4.43 -15.17
C VAL A 510 10.82 5.31 -14.07
N LYS A 511 10.76 6.62 -14.25
CA LYS A 511 11.41 7.62 -13.40
C LYS A 511 10.57 8.88 -13.28
N MET A 512 10.50 9.43 -12.06
CA MET A 512 9.89 10.73 -11.82
C MET A 512 10.91 11.81 -12.21
N THR A 513 10.60 12.59 -13.24
CA THR A 513 11.52 13.61 -13.79
C THR A 513 11.19 15.02 -13.32
N GLU A 514 9.96 15.28 -12.87
CA GLU A 514 9.53 16.60 -12.38
C GLU A 514 8.52 16.44 -11.24
N SER A 515 8.52 17.36 -10.29
CA SER A 515 7.51 17.46 -9.23
C SER A 515 7.21 18.93 -8.94
N ILE A 516 5.93 19.28 -8.86
CA ILE A 516 5.42 20.61 -8.53
C ILE A 516 4.53 20.50 -7.30
N VAL A 517 4.79 21.32 -6.29
CA VAL A 517 4.02 21.36 -5.03
C VAL A 517 3.36 22.72 -4.90
N PHE A 518 2.05 22.74 -4.80
CA PHE A 518 1.19 23.91 -4.62
C PHE A 518 0.67 23.96 -3.18
N SER A 519 0.76 25.13 -2.57
CA SER A 519 0.20 25.46 -1.26
C SER A 519 -1.02 26.34 -1.51
N TYR A 520 -2.19 26.01 -0.97
CA TYR A 520 -3.44 26.77 -1.14
C TYR A 520 -4.07 27.17 0.20
N ASP A 521 -3.83 26.40 1.26
CA ASP A 521 -4.32 26.68 2.63
C ASP A 521 -5.83 26.95 2.77
N GLY A 522 -6.65 26.46 1.84
CA GLY A 522 -8.10 26.57 1.85
C GLY A 522 -8.66 27.80 1.12
N ASP A 523 -7.83 28.54 0.40
CA ASP A 523 -8.25 29.67 -0.44
C ASP A 523 -8.11 29.38 -1.95
N THR A 524 -8.11 30.43 -2.77
CA THR A 524 -8.12 30.32 -4.24
C THR A 524 -6.78 30.67 -4.88
N ASP A 525 -5.95 31.41 -4.16
CA ASP A 525 -4.56 31.69 -4.52
C ASP A 525 -3.67 30.53 -4.09
N HIS A 526 -2.44 30.57 -4.55
CA HIS A 526 -1.46 29.56 -4.22
C HIS A 526 -0.04 30.09 -4.46
N LYS A 527 0.91 29.48 -3.74
CA LYS A 527 2.33 29.48 -4.10
C LYS A 527 2.84 28.08 -4.36
N GLU A 528 3.80 28.00 -5.27
CA GLU A 528 4.33 26.72 -5.72
C GLU A 528 5.84 26.71 -5.88
N LYS A 529 6.38 25.51 -5.71
CA LYS A 529 7.78 25.19 -5.94
C LYS A 529 7.90 23.96 -6.82
N ALA A 530 8.98 23.88 -7.59
CA ALA A 530 9.23 22.76 -8.48
C ALA A 530 10.65 22.21 -8.36
N SER A 531 10.77 20.92 -8.65
CA SER A 531 12.04 20.21 -8.76
C SER A 531 12.07 19.38 -10.03
N THR A 532 13.24 19.24 -10.65
CA THR A 532 13.48 18.31 -11.76
C THR A 532 14.62 17.36 -11.46
N PHE A 533 14.55 16.17 -12.04
CA PHE A 533 15.44 15.05 -11.76
C PHE A 533 15.89 14.41 -13.08
N SER A 534 17.20 14.20 -13.21
CA SER A 534 17.79 13.50 -14.35
C SER A 534 18.49 12.23 -13.88
N TYR A 535 18.28 11.14 -14.61
CA TYR A 535 18.81 9.82 -14.27
C TYR A 535 19.64 9.27 -15.42
N ASP A 536 20.66 8.48 -15.09
CA ASP A 536 21.28 7.58 -16.04
C ASP A 536 20.32 6.44 -16.35
N ASN A 537 19.98 6.25 -17.63
CA ASN A 537 18.93 5.32 -18.02
C ASN A 537 19.27 3.85 -17.77
N TYR A 538 20.54 3.48 -17.81
CA TYR A 538 20.95 2.07 -17.72
C TYR A 538 21.20 1.63 -16.28
N THR A 539 21.66 2.55 -15.44
CA THR A 539 21.97 2.26 -14.03
C THR A 539 20.88 2.72 -13.07
N GLY A 540 19.93 3.54 -13.53
CA GLY A 540 18.88 4.14 -12.70
C GLY A 540 19.39 5.21 -11.73
N ASN A 541 20.67 5.55 -11.77
CA ASN A 541 21.29 6.49 -10.85
C ASN A 541 20.83 7.93 -11.12
N LEU A 542 20.46 8.66 -10.07
CA LEU A 542 20.19 10.11 -10.16
C LEU A 542 21.51 10.85 -10.45
N ILE A 543 21.60 11.53 -11.59
CA ILE A 543 22.81 12.26 -12.04
C ILE A 543 22.67 13.78 -11.89
N ALA A 544 21.45 14.30 -11.83
CA ALA A 544 21.22 15.71 -11.51
C ALA A 544 19.85 15.91 -10.83
N ALA A 545 19.79 16.88 -9.93
CA ALA A 545 18.54 17.38 -9.34
C ALA A 545 18.58 18.90 -9.32
N ILE A 546 17.52 19.55 -9.77
CA ILE A 546 17.38 21.01 -9.76
C ILE A 546 16.17 21.36 -8.92
N ASN A 547 16.37 22.21 -7.91
CA ASN A 547 15.28 22.84 -7.17
C ASN A 547 15.17 24.27 -7.68
N TYR A 548 13.98 24.65 -8.17
CA TYR A 548 13.78 25.94 -8.83
C TYR A 548 13.38 27.07 -7.88
N GLY A 549 13.18 26.78 -6.59
CA GLY A 549 12.61 27.76 -5.67
C GLY A 549 11.16 28.06 -6.03
N GLU A 550 10.76 29.34 -5.97
CA GLU A 550 9.41 29.78 -6.32
C GLU A 550 9.17 29.78 -7.84
N VAL A 551 8.10 29.12 -8.28
CA VAL A 551 7.74 28.99 -9.70
C VAL A 551 6.30 29.47 -9.94
N ASN A 552 5.92 29.64 -11.21
CA ASN A 552 4.52 29.70 -11.62
C ASN A 552 4.15 28.35 -12.26
N GLY A 553 3.40 27.51 -11.54
CA GLY A 553 2.92 26.20 -11.96
C GLY A 553 1.55 26.27 -12.64
N SER A 554 1.14 25.15 -13.25
CA SER A 554 -0.15 25.00 -13.91
C SER A 554 -0.71 23.60 -13.69
N ASP A 555 -2.04 23.47 -13.76
CA ASP A 555 -2.76 22.21 -13.50
C ASP A 555 -2.40 21.06 -14.46
N ASN A 556 -1.85 21.38 -15.63
CA ASN A 556 -1.34 20.42 -16.61
C ASN A 556 0.10 19.94 -16.31
N GLY A 557 0.65 20.25 -15.13
CA GLY A 557 1.99 19.83 -14.73
C GLY A 557 3.15 20.61 -15.36
N THR A 558 2.88 21.76 -16.00
CA THR A 558 3.94 22.65 -16.49
C THR A 558 4.24 23.77 -15.50
N PHE A 559 5.47 24.29 -15.53
CA PHE A 559 5.86 25.44 -14.71
C PHE A 559 6.85 26.36 -15.43
N THR A 560 6.97 27.59 -14.93
CA THR A 560 8.01 28.55 -15.30
C THR A 560 8.71 29.09 -14.06
N ASP A 561 10.04 29.12 -14.08
CA ASP A 561 10.85 29.75 -13.03
C ASP A 561 10.61 31.26 -13.00
N THR A 562 10.46 31.82 -11.80
CA THR A 562 10.14 33.24 -11.58
C THR A 562 11.30 34.04 -10.99
N SER A 563 12.36 33.34 -10.61
CA SER A 563 13.27 33.75 -9.57
C SER A 563 14.73 33.44 -9.95
N THR A 564 15.68 33.80 -9.08
CA THR A 564 17.11 33.49 -9.24
C THR A 564 17.66 32.66 -8.08
N ASP A 565 16.78 31.94 -7.38
CA ASP A 565 17.05 31.15 -6.19
C ASP A 565 17.19 29.65 -6.49
N LEU A 566 17.31 29.26 -7.76
CA LEU A 566 17.53 27.89 -8.19
C LEU A 566 18.84 27.30 -7.62
N ALA A 567 18.74 26.05 -7.13
CA ALA A 567 19.87 25.23 -6.71
C ALA A 567 19.98 23.97 -7.58
N SER A 568 21.10 23.80 -8.28
CA SER A 568 21.36 22.66 -9.17
C SER A 568 22.44 21.74 -8.59
N THR A 569 22.12 20.47 -8.36
CA THR A 569 23.06 19.47 -7.86
C THR A 569 23.38 18.46 -8.95
N THR A 570 24.66 18.24 -9.23
CA THR A 570 25.16 17.17 -10.11
C THR A 570 25.80 16.06 -9.29
N ILE A 571 25.55 14.82 -9.69
CA ILE A 571 26.04 13.62 -9.02
C ILE A 571 26.76 12.76 -10.06
N SER A 572 27.99 12.38 -9.73
CA SER A 572 28.78 11.44 -10.50
C SER A 572 29.03 10.18 -9.68
N TYR A 573 29.20 9.05 -10.35
CA TYR A 573 29.36 7.73 -9.72
C TYR A 573 30.71 7.13 -10.06
N ALA A 574 31.24 6.31 -9.15
CA ALA A 574 32.48 5.59 -9.34
C ALA A 574 32.26 4.41 -10.29
N ALA A 575 33.16 4.24 -11.26
CA ALA A 575 33.14 3.11 -12.16
C ALA A 575 33.72 1.87 -11.48
N SER A 576 33.05 0.72 -11.65
CA SER A 576 33.57 -0.58 -11.23
C SER A 576 33.80 -1.50 -12.42
N SER A 577 34.82 -2.35 -12.32
CA SER A 577 34.94 -3.52 -13.18
C SER A 577 34.07 -4.70 -12.71
N THR A 578 33.52 -4.61 -11.48
CA THR A 578 32.61 -5.59 -10.90
C THR A 578 31.17 -5.24 -11.30
N PRO A 579 30.46 -6.12 -12.02
CA PRO A 579 29.24 -5.75 -12.76
C PRO A 579 28.03 -5.36 -11.88
N TYR A 580 28.07 -5.62 -10.59
CA TYR A 580 26.98 -5.33 -9.64
C TYR A 580 27.31 -4.21 -8.66
N ILE A 581 28.44 -3.51 -8.82
CA ILE A 581 28.79 -2.34 -8.00
C ILE A 581 28.45 -1.08 -8.81
N PHE A 582 27.29 -0.52 -8.54
CA PHE A 582 26.79 0.74 -9.07
C PHE A 582 26.23 1.60 -7.92
N GLY A 583 25.93 2.88 -8.16
CA GLY A 583 25.32 3.76 -7.16
C GLY A 583 26.26 4.35 -6.10
N LEU A 584 27.54 4.00 -6.12
CA LEU A 584 28.56 4.63 -5.26
C LEU A 584 28.99 5.97 -5.85
N LYS A 585 28.53 7.08 -5.25
CA LYS A 585 28.88 8.45 -5.66
C LYS A 585 30.39 8.64 -5.68
N SER A 586 30.94 9.31 -6.69
CA SER A 586 32.34 9.75 -6.75
C SER A 586 32.47 11.26 -6.48
N ALA A 587 31.49 12.06 -6.87
CA ALA A 587 31.36 13.46 -6.47
C ALA A 587 29.90 13.92 -6.51
N GLU A 588 29.58 14.87 -5.64
CA GLU A 588 28.30 15.55 -5.57
C GLU A 588 28.55 17.05 -5.41
N THR A 589 28.05 17.84 -6.35
CA THR A 589 28.35 19.27 -6.45
C THR A 589 27.08 20.07 -6.64
N THR A 590 26.85 21.05 -5.78
CA THR A 590 25.72 21.98 -5.88
C THR A 590 26.21 23.33 -6.42
N TYR A 591 25.45 23.88 -7.35
CA TYR A 591 25.66 25.15 -8.01
C TYR A 591 24.48 26.08 -7.78
N ASP A 592 24.77 27.38 -7.75
CA ASP A 592 23.76 28.42 -7.77
C ASP A 592 23.19 28.69 -9.17
N TYR A 593 22.20 29.58 -9.23
CA TYR A 593 21.61 30.08 -10.47
C TYR A 593 22.63 30.61 -11.50
N TYR A 594 23.76 31.16 -11.04
CA TYR A 594 24.85 31.66 -11.89
C TYR A 594 25.88 30.58 -12.26
N ASN A 595 25.61 29.32 -11.93
CA ASN A 595 26.49 28.17 -12.12
C ASN A 595 27.81 28.28 -11.32
N SER A 596 27.78 29.00 -10.20
CA SER A 596 28.87 29.06 -9.23
C SER A 596 28.75 27.91 -8.25
N LYS A 597 29.86 27.22 -7.97
CA LYS A 597 29.89 26.11 -7.02
C LYS A 597 29.67 26.64 -5.59
N VAL A 598 28.66 26.14 -4.91
CA VAL A 598 28.35 26.49 -3.51
C VAL A 598 28.69 25.36 -2.54
N LYS A 599 28.71 24.11 -2.99
CA LYS A 599 29.06 22.94 -2.18
C LYS A 599 29.61 21.82 -3.06
N GLU A 600 30.58 21.08 -2.56
CA GLU A 600 31.04 19.85 -3.20
C GLU A 600 31.56 18.86 -2.16
N THR A 601 31.24 17.58 -2.38
CA THR A 601 31.85 16.47 -1.66
C THR A 601 32.34 15.44 -2.67
N LYS A 602 33.59 15.01 -2.54
CA LYS A 602 34.20 13.94 -3.33
C LYS A 602 34.40 12.70 -2.47
N TYR A 603 34.18 11.55 -3.08
CA TYR A 603 34.20 10.25 -2.42
C TYR A 603 35.23 9.36 -3.13
N TYR A 604 36.09 8.72 -2.34
CA TYR A 604 37.16 7.85 -2.82
C TYR A 604 37.00 6.50 -2.16
N TYR A 605 37.11 5.44 -2.97
CA TYR A 605 36.93 4.08 -2.51
C TYR A 605 38.22 3.28 -2.67
N ASP A 606 38.43 2.32 -1.77
CA ASP A 606 39.43 1.26 -1.88
C ASP A 606 40.88 1.74 -2.08
N ASP A 607 41.20 2.93 -1.57
CA ASP A 607 42.49 3.62 -1.80
C ASP A 607 42.80 3.85 -3.29
N LEU A 608 41.77 3.91 -4.13
CA LEU A 608 41.84 4.21 -5.55
C LEU A 608 41.67 5.72 -5.81
N SER A 609 42.05 6.15 -7.02
CA SER A 609 41.74 7.50 -7.48
C SER A 609 40.24 7.74 -7.62
N ASN A 610 39.78 8.96 -7.31
CA ASN A 610 38.38 9.38 -7.43
C ASN A 610 37.76 8.90 -8.75
N GLY A 611 36.52 8.41 -8.68
CA GLY A 611 35.80 7.87 -9.84
C GLY A 611 36.02 6.38 -10.11
N ASN A 612 36.77 5.66 -9.28
CA ASN A 612 36.97 4.22 -9.42
C ASN A 612 36.61 3.50 -8.12
N VAL A 613 36.11 2.28 -8.23
CA VAL A 613 35.75 1.42 -7.10
C VAL A 613 35.95 -0.06 -7.44
N ASP A 614 36.40 -0.85 -6.47
CA ASP A 614 36.58 -2.30 -6.59
C ASP A 614 35.64 -3.06 -5.65
N VAL A 615 35.68 -2.77 -4.34
CA VAL A 615 34.84 -3.43 -3.33
C VAL A 615 33.91 -2.46 -2.59
N GLY A 616 34.15 -1.15 -2.65
CA GLY A 616 33.23 -0.13 -2.13
C GLY A 616 33.54 0.41 -0.74
N ASN A 617 34.76 0.22 -0.22
CA ASN A 617 35.16 0.81 1.07
C ASN A 617 35.46 2.30 0.90
N LEU A 618 34.70 3.20 1.54
CA LEU A 618 34.88 4.65 1.46
C LEU A 618 36.12 5.12 2.24
N THR A 619 37.30 5.09 1.61
CA THR A 619 38.58 5.38 2.28
C THR A 619 38.88 6.86 2.44
N LYS A 620 38.29 7.74 1.62
CA LYS A 620 38.46 9.19 1.78
C LYS A 620 37.22 9.97 1.32
N GLN A 621 36.89 11.02 2.07
CA GLN A 621 35.96 12.07 1.67
C GLN A 621 36.67 13.42 1.67
N GLU A 622 36.49 14.20 0.61
CA GLU A 622 36.96 15.60 0.53
C GLU A 622 35.75 16.52 0.48
N MET A 623 35.68 17.49 1.38
CA MET A 623 34.60 18.48 1.44
C MET A 623 35.16 19.87 1.12
N TRP A 624 34.54 20.54 0.14
CA TRP A 624 35.03 21.81 -0.37
C TRP A 624 34.83 22.94 0.63
N GLU A 625 35.91 23.69 0.90
CA GLU A 625 35.87 24.85 1.79
C GLU A 625 35.77 26.16 1.00
N SER A 626 36.71 26.41 0.11
CA SER A 626 36.74 27.58 -0.76
C SER A 626 37.75 27.36 -1.88
N ASP A 627 37.59 27.99 -3.04
CA ASP A 627 38.54 27.91 -4.16
C ASP A 627 38.99 26.46 -4.47
N SER A 628 40.27 26.14 -4.24
CA SER A 628 40.87 24.81 -4.41
C SER A 628 41.03 24.02 -3.11
N ASP A 629 40.59 24.57 -1.99
CA ASP A 629 40.82 24.03 -0.65
C ASP A 629 39.69 23.08 -0.22
N TYR A 630 40.09 21.96 0.37
CA TYR A 630 39.20 20.91 0.87
C TYR A 630 39.71 20.43 2.22
N ILE A 631 38.77 20.05 3.08
CA ILE A 631 39.07 19.27 4.28
C ILE A 631 38.79 17.79 4.03
N ASN A 632 39.56 16.92 4.68
CA ASN A 632 39.53 15.49 4.39
C ASN A 632 39.13 14.68 5.63
N ILE A 633 38.33 13.63 5.42
CA ILE A 633 38.17 12.55 6.40
C ILE A 633 38.68 11.29 5.72
N GLU A 634 39.53 10.53 6.42
CA GLU A 634 40.12 9.29 5.89
C GLU A 634 39.74 8.11 6.78
N ASN A 635 39.39 6.98 6.17
CA ASN A 635 39.08 5.73 6.85
C ASN A 635 40.00 4.61 6.35
N THR A 636 40.38 3.71 7.24
CA THR A 636 41.09 2.47 6.91
C THR A 636 40.22 1.29 7.26
N TYR A 637 40.20 0.26 6.40
CA TYR A 637 39.33 -0.90 6.54
C TYR A 637 40.12 -2.19 6.76
N ASN A 638 39.52 -3.16 7.46
CA ASN A 638 40.03 -4.53 7.46
C ASN A 638 39.52 -5.33 6.24
N SER A 639 39.87 -6.61 6.15
CA SER A 639 39.44 -7.50 5.05
C SER A 639 37.94 -7.80 5.00
N TYR A 640 37.18 -7.41 6.02
CA TYR A 640 35.72 -7.57 6.09
C TYR A 640 34.98 -6.28 5.71
N GLY A 641 35.69 -5.22 5.32
CA GLY A 641 35.08 -3.92 5.03
C GLY A 641 34.66 -3.15 6.29
N LEU A 642 35.27 -3.44 7.44
CA LEU A 642 34.99 -2.74 8.71
C LEU A 642 36.05 -1.67 8.99
N ILE A 643 35.63 -0.51 9.50
CA ILE A 643 36.52 0.65 9.75
C ILE A 643 37.43 0.38 10.96
N THR A 644 38.73 0.28 10.72
CA THR A 644 39.76 0.09 11.76
C THR A 644 40.42 1.39 12.21
N GLN A 645 40.32 2.46 11.42
CA GLN A 645 40.82 3.78 11.76
C GLN A 645 40.00 4.84 11.04
N THR A 646 39.75 5.96 11.73
CA THR A 646 39.25 7.20 11.13
C THR A 646 40.18 8.35 11.50
N LYS A 647 40.58 9.16 10.54
CA LYS A 647 41.31 10.41 10.75
C LYS A 647 40.40 11.60 10.57
N ASP A 648 40.43 12.51 11.53
CA ASP A 648 39.78 13.80 11.40
C ASP A 648 40.51 14.71 10.38
N PRO A 649 39.92 15.85 9.99
CA PRO A 649 40.56 16.81 9.09
C PRO A 649 41.94 17.34 9.49
N ARG A 650 42.35 17.18 10.75
CA ARG A 650 43.68 17.57 11.26
C ARG A 650 44.64 16.38 11.36
N ASP A 651 44.33 15.30 10.64
CA ASP A 651 45.09 14.04 10.61
C ASP A 651 45.21 13.39 12.00
N LYS A 652 44.18 13.54 12.86
CA LYS A 652 44.12 12.88 14.17
C LYS A 652 43.36 11.56 14.08
N ALA A 653 44.09 10.46 14.23
CA ALA A 653 43.56 9.11 14.11
C ALA A 653 42.88 8.60 15.38
N THR A 654 41.63 8.13 15.24
CA THR A 654 40.94 7.25 16.19
C THR A 654 40.97 5.83 15.63
N ASN A 655 41.41 4.87 16.43
CA ASN A 655 41.54 3.46 16.01
C ASN A 655 40.43 2.60 16.63
N TYR A 656 39.96 1.61 15.90
CA TYR A 656 38.92 0.68 16.32
C TYR A 656 39.43 -0.76 16.25
N VAL A 657 39.10 -1.54 17.27
CA VAL A 657 39.34 -2.98 17.30
C VAL A 657 37.99 -3.65 17.46
N TYR A 658 37.67 -4.58 16.57
CA TYR A 658 36.43 -5.35 16.63
C TYR A 658 36.57 -6.56 17.56
N ASP A 659 35.43 -7.11 17.98
CA ASP A 659 35.37 -8.38 18.67
C ASP A 659 35.92 -9.54 17.82
N SER A 660 36.01 -10.74 18.40
CA SER A 660 36.53 -11.93 17.70
C SER A 660 35.66 -12.40 16.54
N TYR A 661 34.41 -11.95 16.45
CA TYR A 661 33.46 -12.31 15.39
C TYR A 661 33.40 -11.25 14.29
N ASN A 662 34.07 -10.10 14.46
CA ASN A 662 34.00 -8.94 13.58
C ASN A 662 32.56 -8.40 13.45
N LEU A 663 31.80 -8.39 14.54
CA LEU A 663 30.43 -7.84 14.55
C LEU A 663 30.39 -6.44 15.14
N TYR A 664 31.00 -6.22 16.31
CA TYR A 664 30.95 -4.95 17.01
C TYR A 664 32.33 -4.42 17.41
N ILE A 665 32.44 -3.12 17.64
CA ILE A 665 33.68 -2.44 18.06
C ILE A 665 33.97 -2.79 19.53
N ALA A 666 34.88 -3.72 19.79
CA ALA A 666 35.31 -4.07 21.15
C ALA A 666 36.11 -2.96 21.85
N SER A 667 36.83 -2.12 21.10
CA SER A 667 37.46 -0.92 21.68
C SER A 667 37.68 0.20 20.67
N SER A 668 37.66 1.43 21.16
CA SER A 668 38.09 2.62 20.43
C SER A 668 39.25 3.31 21.16
N THR A 669 40.25 3.75 20.43
CA THR A 669 41.43 4.44 20.98
C THR A 669 41.59 5.79 20.29
N ASN A 670 41.42 6.87 21.04
CA ASN A 670 41.49 8.23 20.51
C ASN A 670 42.95 8.66 20.21
N PRO A 671 43.15 9.83 19.57
CA PRO A 671 44.49 10.32 19.20
C PRO A 671 45.45 10.57 20.39
N LEU A 672 44.93 10.67 21.62
CA LEU A 672 45.70 10.81 22.85
C LEU A 672 46.08 9.45 23.46
N SER A 673 45.87 8.34 22.75
CA SER A 673 46.05 6.97 23.23
C SER A 673 45.16 6.61 24.42
N GLN A 674 44.02 7.28 24.56
CA GLN A 674 43.01 6.95 25.57
C GLN A 674 42.02 5.95 24.97
N GLN A 675 41.79 4.84 25.66
CA GLN A 675 40.99 3.73 25.16
C GLN A 675 39.66 3.61 25.89
N THR A 676 38.58 3.43 25.14
CA THR A 676 37.27 3.00 25.65
C THR A 676 37.02 1.58 25.16
N GLN A 677 36.53 0.70 26.03
CA GLN A 677 36.20 -0.69 25.69
C GLN A 677 34.70 -0.91 25.78
N PHE A 678 34.17 -1.79 24.93
CA PHE A 678 32.75 -2.10 24.85
C PHE A 678 32.55 -3.62 24.85
N TYR A 679 31.47 -4.05 25.52
CA TYR A 679 30.93 -5.40 25.44
C TYR A 679 29.46 -5.29 25.06
N TYR A 680 28.96 -6.29 24.35
CA TYR A 680 27.67 -6.23 23.68
C TYR A 680 26.79 -7.39 24.07
N ASP A 681 25.50 -7.13 24.08
CA ASP A 681 24.48 -8.15 23.89
C ASP A 681 24.44 -8.49 22.39
N TYR A 682 24.73 -9.74 22.05
CA TYR A 682 24.78 -10.20 20.67
C TYR A 682 23.39 -10.45 20.07
N SER A 683 22.33 -10.42 20.88
CA SER A 683 20.94 -10.52 20.42
C SER A 683 20.55 -9.33 19.53
N ASN A 684 21.01 -8.12 19.89
CA ASN A 684 20.56 -6.86 19.31
C ASN A 684 21.70 -5.85 19.04
N GLY A 685 22.93 -6.15 19.45
CA GLY A 685 24.10 -5.29 19.25
C GLY A 685 24.18 -4.07 20.16
N GLN A 686 23.41 -4.03 21.25
CA GLN A 686 23.50 -2.97 22.25
C GLN A 686 24.63 -3.23 23.24
N ALA A 687 25.29 -2.17 23.70
CA ALA A 687 26.41 -2.31 24.64
C ALA A 687 25.89 -2.69 26.04
N THR A 688 26.32 -3.84 26.54
CA THR A 688 26.08 -4.31 27.93
C THR A 688 27.09 -3.73 28.89
N GLU A 689 28.32 -3.45 28.47
CA GLU A 689 29.32 -2.77 29.28
C GLU A 689 30.11 -1.74 28.48
N THR A 690 30.44 -0.62 29.11
CA THR A 690 31.37 0.38 28.60
C THR A 690 32.42 0.71 29.65
N ILE A 691 33.69 0.50 29.33
CA ILE A 691 34.83 0.84 30.18
C ILE A 691 35.50 2.08 29.61
N THR A 692 35.42 3.19 30.35
CA THR A 692 36.01 4.47 29.94
C THR A 692 37.55 4.47 30.07
N PRO A 693 38.27 5.45 29.47
CA PRO A 693 39.73 5.54 29.60
C PRO A 693 40.26 5.72 31.03
N ASN A 694 39.40 6.13 31.95
CA ASN A 694 39.72 6.24 33.38
C ASN A 694 39.42 4.93 34.15
N ASN A 695 39.24 3.82 33.43
CA ASN A 695 38.91 2.50 33.97
C ASN A 695 37.64 2.51 34.83
N ARG A 696 36.62 3.27 34.38
CA ARG A 696 35.27 3.31 34.97
C ARG A 696 34.31 2.50 34.11
N THR A 697 33.65 1.52 34.70
CA THR A 697 32.69 0.63 34.03
C THR A 697 31.26 1.13 34.22
N PHE A 698 30.52 1.22 33.13
CA PHE A 698 29.07 1.36 33.11
C PHE A 698 28.50 0.07 32.54
N GLU A 699 27.38 -0.40 33.09
CA GLU A 699 26.75 -1.66 32.69
C GLU A 699 25.26 -1.43 32.42
N THR A 700 24.75 -2.02 31.34
CA THR A 700 23.33 -2.06 31.01
C THR A 700 22.91 -3.53 30.99
N VAL A 701 21.90 -3.86 31.79
CA VAL A 701 21.30 -5.19 31.83
C VAL A 701 20.01 -5.13 31.02
N PHE A 702 19.85 -6.05 30.07
CA PHE A 702 18.64 -6.17 29.26
C PHE A 702 17.72 -7.27 29.79
N ASP A 703 16.43 -7.19 29.47
CA ASP A 703 15.49 -8.29 29.65
C ASP A 703 15.49 -9.23 28.44
N ALA A 704 14.70 -10.30 28.49
CA ALA A 704 14.68 -11.30 27.42
C ALA A 704 14.14 -10.78 26.06
N LEU A 705 13.52 -9.59 26.02
CA LEU A 705 13.10 -8.88 24.81
C LEU A 705 14.07 -7.74 24.45
N ASP A 706 15.29 -7.81 25.00
CA ASP A 706 16.41 -6.87 24.88
C ASP A 706 16.04 -5.41 25.21
N ARG A 707 15.11 -5.22 26.16
CA ARG A 707 14.77 -3.90 26.69
C ARG A 707 15.60 -3.61 27.93
N VAL A 708 15.96 -2.35 28.16
CA VAL A 708 16.76 -1.98 29.33
C VAL A 708 16.02 -2.34 30.62
N LYS A 709 16.61 -3.22 31.42
CA LYS A 709 16.11 -3.64 32.74
C LYS A 709 16.80 -2.87 33.86
N GLU A 710 18.12 -2.69 33.77
CA GLU A 710 18.91 -1.90 34.71
C GLU A 710 20.02 -1.14 33.99
N GLU A 711 20.31 0.07 34.46
CA GLU A 711 21.53 0.81 34.14
C GLU A 711 22.34 0.96 35.43
N LYS A 712 23.62 0.58 35.38
CA LYS A 712 24.54 0.67 36.51
C LYS A 712 25.71 1.60 36.18
N GLN A 713 26.23 2.24 37.22
CA GLN A 713 27.34 3.17 37.14
C GLN A 713 28.37 2.86 38.23
N PRO A 714 29.63 3.32 38.07
CA PRO A 714 30.63 3.19 39.13
C PRO A 714 30.21 4.00 40.36
N ASP A 715 30.38 3.42 41.54
CA ASP A 715 30.16 4.11 42.80
C ASP A 715 31.14 5.28 42.98
N ILE A 716 30.66 6.39 43.55
CA ILE A 716 31.45 7.61 43.71
C ILE A 716 32.57 7.45 44.73
N ASP A 717 32.30 6.72 45.83
CA ASP A 717 33.23 6.50 46.94
C ASP A 717 34.13 5.29 46.68
N SER A 718 33.61 4.30 45.94
CA SER A 718 34.31 3.08 45.56
C SER A 718 34.17 2.78 44.05
N PRO A 719 34.91 3.51 43.19
CA PRO A 719 34.88 3.41 41.72
C PRO A 719 34.95 2.03 41.07
N SER A 720 35.44 1.02 41.79
CA SER A 720 35.57 -0.35 41.32
C SER A 720 34.31 -1.20 41.54
N SER A 721 33.33 -0.68 42.29
CA SER A 721 32.02 -1.31 42.48
C SER A 721 30.95 -0.59 41.68
N LEU A 722 30.00 -1.36 41.15
CA LEU A 722 28.84 -0.82 40.43
C LEU A 722 27.65 -0.64 41.37
N VAL A 723 26.91 0.43 41.16
CA VAL A 723 25.62 0.72 41.80
C VAL A 723 24.57 0.96 40.71
N THR A 724 23.34 0.51 40.95
CA THR A 724 22.21 0.76 40.05
C THR A 724 21.92 2.25 40.02
N ARG A 725 21.94 2.84 38.82
CA ARG A 725 21.53 4.22 38.53
C ARG A 725 20.03 4.26 38.29
N SER A 726 19.55 3.36 37.44
CA SER A 726 18.14 3.29 37.05
C SER A 726 17.70 1.84 36.88
N ALA A 727 16.45 1.53 37.21
CA ALA A 727 15.83 0.22 36.99
C ALA A 727 14.46 0.36 36.33
N PHE A 728 14.08 -0.61 35.51
CA PHE A 728 12.87 -0.58 34.70
C PHE A 728 12.00 -1.83 34.94
N THR A 729 10.68 -1.66 34.86
CA THR A 729 9.72 -2.76 34.85
C THR A 729 8.64 -2.48 33.81
N TYR A 730 8.37 -3.48 32.98
CA TYR A 730 7.42 -3.40 31.87
C TYR A 730 6.16 -4.22 32.19
N TYR A 731 4.98 -3.61 32.07
CA TYR A 731 3.69 -4.25 32.25
C TYR A 731 2.96 -4.32 30.92
N ASP A 732 3.32 -5.31 30.10
CA ASP A 732 2.82 -5.41 28.72
C ASP A 732 1.40 -5.96 28.62
N SER A 733 0.93 -6.75 29.59
CA SER A 733 -0.40 -7.38 29.58
C SER A 733 -1.52 -6.53 30.20
N SER A 734 -1.20 -5.32 30.70
CA SER A 734 -2.20 -4.40 31.24
C SER A 734 -2.75 -3.49 30.14
N ASN A 735 -4.00 -3.07 30.28
CA ASN A 735 -4.58 -2.00 29.46
C ASN A 735 -5.07 -0.87 30.40
N PRO A 736 -4.46 0.33 30.37
CA PRO A 736 -3.32 0.72 29.55
C PRO A 736 -2.02 -0.02 29.92
N LYS A 737 -1.09 -0.11 28.96
CA LYS A 737 0.26 -0.62 29.21
C LYS A 737 1.04 0.38 30.06
N SER A 738 2.02 -0.09 30.83
CA SER A 738 2.86 0.82 31.61
C SER A 738 4.32 0.42 31.72
N ILE A 739 5.17 1.44 31.83
CA ILE A 739 6.59 1.34 32.11
C ILE A 739 6.86 2.04 33.43
N VAL A 740 7.54 1.36 34.35
CA VAL A 740 7.98 1.93 35.62
C VAL A 740 9.48 2.10 35.59
N ARG A 741 9.95 3.33 35.76
CA ARG A 741 11.35 3.68 35.90
C ARG A 741 11.63 4.12 37.32
N ILE A 742 12.65 3.54 37.94
CA ILE A 742 13.16 3.94 39.26
C ILE A 742 14.54 4.55 39.05
N ASP A 743 14.73 5.82 39.42
CA ASP A 743 16.03 6.48 39.42
C ASP A 743 16.59 6.54 40.84
N TYR A 744 17.79 6.03 41.05
CA TYR A 744 18.47 6.01 42.34
C TYR A 744 19.44 7.17 42.45
N LEU A 745 19.22 8.03 43.46
CA LEU A 745 20.21 9.02 43.86
C LEU A 745 21.30 8.37 44.73
N ASN A 746 20.90 7.41 45.57
CA ASN A 746 21.78 6.56 46.38
C ASN A 746 21.00 5.29 46.80
N SER A 747 21.64 4.40 47.57
CA SER A 747 21.03 3.13 48.03
C SER A 747 19.77 3.28 48.90
N ALA A 748 19.50 4.46 49.45
CA ALA A 748 18.35 4.75 50.31
C ALA A 748 17.38 5.79 49.72
N THR A 749 17.71 6.43 48.59
CA THR A 749 16.90 7.51 48.00
C THR A 749 16.72 7.27 46.52
N SER A 750 15.46 7.16 46.10
CA SER A 750 15.06 6.95 44.71
C SER A 750 13.80 7.73 44.37
N THR A 751 13.51 7.86 43.09
CA THR A 751 12.26 8.44 42.58
C THR A 751 11.68 7.52 41.52
N GLN A 752 10.38 7.25 41.60
CA GLN A 752 9.67 6.42 40.63
C GLN A 752 8.90 7.27 39.61
N THR A 753 8.93 6.84 38.35
CA THR A 753 8.14 7.42 37.26
C THR A 753 7.35 6.31 36.57
N TYR A 754 6.04 6.49 36.45
CA TYR A 754 5.13 5.62 35.72
C TYR A 754 4.75 6.30 34.41
N THR A 755 4.97 5.63 33.29
CA THR A 755 4.53 6.07 31.96
C THR A 755 3.46 5.11 31.47
N TYR A 756 2.26 5.62 31.20
CA TYR A 756 1.13 4.86 30.67
C TYR A 756 1.00 5.10 29.17
N LEU A 757 0.74 4.02 28.44
CA LEU A 757 0.65 4.02 26.98
C LEU A 757 -0.72 3.52 26.52
N ASP A 758 -1.21 4.09 25.42
CA ASP A 758 -2.36 3.55 24.69
C ASP A 758 -1.99 2.35 23.79
N GLY A 759 -2.98 1.85 23.06
CA GLY A 759 -2.86 0.74 22.13
C GLY A 759 -1.90 0.97 20.96
N PHE A 760 -1.58 2.23 20.63
CA PHE A 760 -0.58 2.57 19.60
C PHE A 760 0.83 2.75 20.18
N GLY A 761 0.95 2.76 21.51
CA GLY A 761 2.21 3.02 22.21
C GLY A 761 2.49 4.50 22.43
N ARG A 762 1.48 5.37 22.33
CA ARG A 762 1.60 6.80 22.62
C ARG A 762 1.41 7.05 24.12
N ILE A 763 2.11 8.03 24.67
CA ILE A 763 2.02 8.37 26.11
C ILE A 763 0.67 9.03 26.37
N ILE A 764 -0.11 8.48 27.31
CA ILE A 764 -1.40 9.08 27.73
C ILE A 764 -1.34 9.70 29.13
N GLN A 765 -0.42 9.24 29.97
CA GLN A 765 -0.23 9.78 31.31
C GLN A 765 1.17 9.46 31.83
N GLU A 766 1.81 10.46 32.43
CA GLU A 766 3.03 10.28 33.23
C GLU A 766 2.75 10.60 34.68
N ARG A 767 3.28 9.80 35.61
CA ARG A 767 3.17 10.03 37.06
C ARG A 767 4.56 9.91 37.69
N LYS A 768 5.10 11.02 38.17
CA LYS A 768 6.41 11.06 38.84
C LYS A 768 6.25 11.28 40.34
N GLU A 769 6.89 10.44 41.14
CA GLU A 769 6.83 10.50 42.60
C GLU A 769 7.27 11.88 43.12
N ALA A 770 6.46 12.48 43.99
CA ALA A 770 6.72 13.76 44.64
C ALA A 770 7.37 13.55 46.03
N GLU A 771 7.69 14.63 46.76
CA GLU A 771 8.32 14.50 48.08
C GLU A 771 7.39 13.85 49.13
N ASP A 772 6.08 14.06 49.00
CA ASP A 772 5.08 13.51 49.90
C ASP A 772 4.75 12.06 49.55
N SER A 773 4.71 11.21 50.57
CA SER A 773 4.39 9.78 50.42
C SER A 773 3.06 9.58 49.69
N ASN A 774 3.09 8.74 48.65
CA ASN A 774 1.93 8.38 47.81
C ASN A 774 1.33 9.55 47.01
N ILE A 775 2.08 10.65 46.82
CA ILE A 775 1.73 11.78 45.95
C ILE A 775 2.63 11.76 44.71
N PHE A 776 2.03 12.04 43.56
CA PHE A 776 2.71 12.05 42.27
C PHE A 776 2.37 13.34 41.52
N ALA A 777 3.38 13.93 40.86
CA ALA A 777 3.18 14.92 39.82
C ALA A 777 2.73 14.18 38.54
N VAL A 778 1.50 14.44 38.12
CA VAL A 778 0.82 13.78 37.00
C VAL A 778 0.69 14.73 35.82
N LYS A 779 0.95 14.22 34.62
CA LYS A 779 0.73 14.92 33.35
C LYS A 779 -0.11 14.04 32.44
N ASP A 780 -1.17 14.61 31.87
CA ASP A 780 -2.10 13.91 30.98
C ASP A 780 -1.89 14.35 29.52
N PHE A 781 -2.01 13.40 28.60
CA PHE A 781 -1.91 13.61 27.15
C PHE A 781 -3.13 12.96 26.47
N ILE A 782 -3.80 13.71 25.61
CA ILE A 782 -5.01 13.27 24.92
C ILE A 782 -4.80 13.51 23.43
N TYR A 783 -5.02 12.49 22.61
CA TYR A 783 -4.88 12.56 21.16
C TYR A 783 -6.24 12.72 20.48
N ASN A 784 -6.28 13.44 19.37
CA ASN A 784 -7.45 13.51 18.52
C ASN A 784 -7.59 12.22 17.68
N LYS A 785 -8.60 12.18 16.81
CA LYS A 785 -8.87 10.99 15.98
C LYS A 785 -7.88 10.79 14.83
N LEU A 786 -7.09 11.81 14.45
CA LEU A 786 -5.95 11.64 13.54
C LEU A 786 -4.67 11.19 14.26
N GLY A 787 -4.75 11.06 15.59
CA GLY A 787 -3.61 10.72 16.43
C GLY A 787 -2.64 11.87 16.71
N LEU A 788 -3.03 13.10 16.40
CA LEU A 788 -2.31 14.32 16.79
C LEU A 788 -2.64 14.68 18.24
N LEU A 789 -1.71 15.33 18.95
CA LEU A 789 -1.89 15.70 20.36
C LEU A 789 -2.97 16.78 20.50
N GLU A 790 -4.16 16.44 20.97
CA GLU A 790 -5.27 17.39 21.15
C GLU A 790 -5.13 18.19 22.44
N LYS A 791 -4.75 17.54 23.56
CA LYS A 791 -4.64 18.20 24.86
C LYS A 791 -3.44 17.70 25.64
N GLU A 792 -2.76 18.62 26.30
CA GLU A 792 -1.67 18.34 27.24
C GLU A 792 -1.89 19.11 28.53
N SER A 793 -1.87 18.43 29.68
CA SER A 793 -2.03 19.11 30.97
C SER A 793 -0.71 19.70 31.47
N LEU A 794 -0.78 20.77 32.24
CA LEU A 794 0.25 21.12 33.20
C LEU A 794 0.36 20.01 34.26
N PRO A 795 1.53 19.81 34.88
CA PRO A 795 1.67 18.88 35.98
C PRO A 795 0.75 19.23 37.15
N TYR A 796 0.07 18.24 37.73
CA TYR A 796 -0.76 18.40 38.93
C TYR A 796 -0.56 17.24 39.90
N PHE A 797 -0.82 17.47 41.19
CA PHE A 797 -0.65 16.42 42.20
C PHE A 797 -1.86 15.49 42.26
N SER A 798 -1.60 14.18 42.23
CA SER A 798 -2.59 13.13 42.41
C SER A 798 -2.03 12.02 43.30
N THR A 799 -2.91 11.28 43.97
CA THR A 799 -2.52 10.16 44.84
C THR A 799 -2.43 8.86 44.07
N GLY A 800 -1.50 7.98 44.46
CA GLY A 800 -1.41 6.62 43.94
C GLY A 800 -0.71 6.50 42.59
N THR A 801 -0.30 5.27 42.28
CA THR A 801 0.55 4.92 41.15
C THR A 801 -0.22 4.56 39.89
N SER A 802 -1.43 4.00 40.02
CA SER A 802 -2.26 3.53 38.90
C SER A 802 -2.69 4.64 37.96
N ASN A 803 -2.90 4.29 36.69
CA ASN A 803 -3.53 5.18 35.72
C ASN A 803 -4.90 5.65 36.24
N THR A 804 -5.19 6.92 36.03
CA THR A 804 -6.50 7.52 36.31
C THR A 804 -7.02 8.20 35.06
N SER A 805 -8.33 8.38 34.95
CA SER A 805 -8.91 9.26 33.94
C SER A 805 -8.22 10.64 33.97
N PRO A 806 -8.03 11.29 32.82
CA PRO A 806 -7.43 12.61 32.75
C PRO A 806 -8.14 13.61 33.66
N THR A 807 -7.41 14.62 34.17
CA THR A 807 -7.99 15.64 35.03
C THR A 807 -9.17 16.33 34.36
N ALA A 808 -10.26 16.52 35.09
CA ALA A 808 -11.42 17.29 34.61
C ALA A 808 -11.19 18.81 34.70
N THR A 809 -10.04 19.25 35.22
CA THR A 809 -9.72 20.67 35.41
C THR A 809 -9.26 21.27 34.09
N SER A 810 -10.21 21.83 33.33
CA SER A 810 -9.94 22.39 31.99
C SER A 810 -8.83 23.45 31.98
N SER A 811 -8.67 24.23 33.05
CA SER A 811 -7.63 25.25 33.18
C SER A 811 -6.21 24.71 33.40
N LEU A 812 -6.01 23.38 33.39
CA LEU A 812 -4.67 22.80 33.37
C LEU A 812 -4.22 22.47 31.95
N TYR A 813 -5.12 22.43 30.96
CA TYR A 813 -4.75 22.01 29.62
C TYR A 813 -4.24 23.16 28.76
N THR A 814 -3.26 22.83 27.92
CA THR A 814 -3.10 23.41 26.59
C THR A 814 -3.86 22.53 25.60
N ILE A 815 -4.71 23.13 24.77
CA ILE A 815 -5.55 22.46 23.77
C ILE A 815 -5.09 22.90 22.37
N PHE A 816 -4.90 21.95 21.46
CA PHE A 816 -4.45 22.19 20.10
C PHE A 816 -5.55 21.83 19.10
N TYR A 817 -5.68 22.66 18.07
CA TYR A 817 -6.55 22.44 16.91
C TYR A 817 -5.69 22.45 15.65
N TYR A 818 -6.06 21.61 14.69
CA TYR A 818 -5.28 21.34 13.49
C TYR A 818 -6.07 21.62 12.22
N ASP A 819 -5.37 21.95 11.15
CA ASP A 819 -5.92 21.99 9.78
C ASP A 819 -5.81 20.60 9.09
N PRO A 820 -6.31 20.45 7.84
CA PRO A 820 -6.20 19.19 7.07
C PRO A 820 -4.76 18.73 6.80
N LEU A 821 -3.77 19.61 6.88
CA LEU A 821 -2.35 19.28 6.71
C LEU A 821 -1.68 18.89 8.04
N GLY A 822 -2.42 18.89 9.15
CA GLY A 822 -1.92 18.55 10.49
C GLY A 822 -1.12 19.67 11.15
N ARG A 823 -1.22 20.92 10.67
CA ARG A 823 -0.57 22.09 11.27
C ARG A 823 -1.46 22.69 12.35
N ILE A 824 -0.86 23.22 13.42
CA ILE A 824 -1.62 23.85 14.51
C ILE A 824 -2.21 25.16 14.02
N VAL A 825 -3.54 25.31 14.05
CA VAL A 825 -4.25 26.58 13.75
C VAL A 825 -4.64 27.34 15.02
N THR A 826 -4.76 26.65 16.14
CA THR A 826 -5.07 27.28 17.43
C THR A 826 -4.46 26.49 18.59
N SER A 827 -3.87 27.20 19.54
CA SER A 827 -3.40 26.70 20.82
C SER A 827 -4.06 27.50 21.95
N VAL A 828 -4.76 26.84 22.87
CA VAL A 828 -5.47 27.49 23.97
C VAL A 828 -4.93 26.98 25.29
N ASN A 829 -4.47 27.87 26.17
CA ASN A 829 -4.18 27.54 27.56
C ASN A 829 -5.06 28.37 28.51
N ALA A 830 -4.88 28.19 29.82
CA ALA A 830 -5.70 28.87 30.83
C ALA A 830 -5.57 30.40 30.87
N VAL A 831 -4.52 30.95 30.26
CA VAL A 831 -4.20 32.37 30.26
C VAL A 831 -4.66 33.02 28.95
N ALA A 832 -4.42 32.36 27.83
CA ALA A 832 -4.48 32.96 26.51
C ALA A 832 -4.77 31.93 25.42
N THR A 833 -5.30 32.42 24.31
CA THR A 833 -5.38 31.73 23.03
C THR A 833 -4.33 32.30 22.09
N THR A 834 -3.59 31.44 21.40
CA THR A 834 -2.73 31.79 20.28
C THR A 834 -3.29 31.15 19.02
N THR A 835 -3.46 31.94 17.95
CA THR A 835 -3.94 31.43 16.65
C THR A 835 -2.86 31.55 15.60
N TYR A 836 -2.88 30.63 14.64
CA TYR A 836 -1.99 30.57 13.50
C TYR A 836 -2.87 30.52 12.26
N ALA A 837 -2.80 31.56 11.42
CA ALA A 837 -3.43 31.56 10.11
C ALA A 837 -2.35 31.35 9.06
N TYR A 838 -2.50 30.29 8.26
CA TYR A 838 -1.63 29.98 7.15
C TYR A 838 -2.25 30.53 5.87
N ASP A 839 -1.41 31.12 5.04
CA ASP A 839 -1.76 31.75 3.76
C ASP A 839 -0.51 31.55 2.89
N ASP A 840 -0.51 30.46 2.11
CA ASP A 840 0.63 29.96 1.37
C ASP A 840 1.91 29.75 2.21
N TRP A 841 2.90 30.63 2.03
CA TRP A 841 4.16 30.63 2.76
C TRP A 841 4.22 31.73 3.83
N GLN A 842 3.09 32.38 4.10
CA GLN A 842 2.89 33.29 5.22
C GLN A 842 2.21 32.54 6.38
N THR A 843 2.66 32.82 7.60
CA THR A 843 1.98 32.43 8.83
C THR A 843 1.76 33.65 9.70
N THR A 844 0.49 33.98 9.96
CA THR A 844 0.09 35.05 10.87
C THR A 844 -0.16 34.48 12.25
N VAL A 845 0.67 34.84 13.22
CA VAL A 845 0.54 34.43 14.63
C VAL A 845 -0.15 35.54 15.41
N THR A 846 -1.28 35.24 16.04
CA THR A 846 -1.94 36.17 16.97
C THR A 846 -1.80 35.66 18.40
N ASP A 847 -1.21 36.45 19.28
CA ASP A 847 -1.07 36.10 20.69
C ASP A 847 -2.35 36.33 21.51
N GLY A 848 -2.33 35.97 22.80
CA GLY A 848 -3.48 36.11 23.68
C GLY A 848 -3.89 37.55 24.02
N GLU A 849 -3.03 38.52 23.76
CA GLU A 849 -3.33 39.95 23.92
C GLU A 849 -3.87 40.55 22.61
N GLY A 850 -3.90 39.77 21.52
CA GLY A 850 -4.34 40.20 20.20
C GLY A 850 -3.24 40.87 19.37
N ASN A 851 -1.97 40.79 19.79
CA ASN A 851 -0.86 41.27 18.98
C ASN A 851 -0.58 40.26 17.87
N THR A 852 -0.34 40.76 16.65
CA THR A 852 -0.09 39.92 15.48
C THR A 852 1.35 40.02 15.02
N LYS A 853 1.86 38.91 14.49
CA LYS A 853 3.16 38.81 13.85
C LYS A 853 3.05 37.93 12.61
N ASP A 854 3.46 38.46 11.47
CA ASP A 854 3.44 37.71 10.21
C ASP A 854 4.85 37.17 9.93
N LEU A 855 4.93 35.88 9.63
CA LEU A 855 6.15 35.16 9.33
C LEU A 855 6.09 34.73 7.86
N TYR A 856 7.01 35.21 7.04
CA TYR A 856 7.06 34.88 5.62
C TYR A 856 8.23 33.94 5.35
N LYS A 857 7.97 32.89 4.59
CA LYS A 857 8.99 31.93 4.17
C LYS A 857 9.19 31.93 2.66
N ASP A 858 10.38 31.50 2.25
CA ASP A 858 10.68 31.19 0.84
C ASP A 858 10.30 29.74 0.50
N ALA A 859 10.51 29.36 -0.77
CA ALA A 859 10.26 28.00 -1.28
C ALA A 859 11.09 26.91 -0.59
N TYR A 860 12.19 27.30 0.08
CA TYR A 860 13.11 26.43 0.80
C TYR A 860 12.82 26.37 2.31
N ASP A 861 11.70 26.96 2.74
CA ASP A 861 11.23 26.99 4.14
C ASP A 861 12.09 27.88 5.06
N ASN A 862 12.92 28.78 4.51
CA ASN A 862 13.68 29.78 5.28
C ASN A 862 12.78 30.96 5.66
N LEU A 863 12.90 31.49 6.88
CA LEU A 863 12.18 32.68 7.33
C LEU A 863 12.81 33.95 6.74
N ILE A 864 12.21 34.52 5.69
CA ILE A 864 12.75 35.66 4.94
C ILE A 864 12.24 37.01 5.41
N LYS A 865 11.07 37.07 6.05
CA LYS A 865 10.49 38.33 6.54
C LYS A 865 9.66 38.11 7.78
N VAL A 866 9.69 39.10 8.65
CA VAL A 866 8.90 39.16 9.87
C VAL A 866 8.27 40.54 9.98
N ASP A 867 6.93 40.62 9.99
CA ASP A 867 6.22 41.86 10.29
C ASP A 867 5.65 41.80 11.72
N GLU A 868 6.18 42.62 12.62
CA GLU A 868 5.63 42.79 13.97
C GLU A 868 4.66 43.97 13.98
N HIS A 869 3.39 43.74 14.35
CA HIS A 869 2.35 44.77 14.27
C HIS A 869 2.17 45.54 15.58
N ASN A 870 2.08 46.87 15.47
CA ASN A 870 1.67 47.76 16.55
C ASN A 870 0.57 48.71 16.05
N GLY A 871 -0.68 48.33 16.28
CA GLY A 871 -1.83 49.02 15.70
C GLY A 871 -1.86 48.85 14.18
N ALA A 872 -1.81 49.95 13.42
CA ALA A 872 -1.82 49.93 11.95
C ALA A 872 -0.41 49.96 11.33
N SER A 873 0.64 49.91 12.15
CA SER A 873 2.03 49.95 11.69
C SER A 873 2.67 48.58 11.84
N ALA A 874 3.34 48.12 10.77
CA ALA A 874 4.20 46.95 10.79
C ALA A 874 5.66 47.39 10.96
N TYR A 875 6.39 46.71 11.84
CA TYR A 875 7.83 46.80 11.97
C TYR A 875 8.45 45.58 11.31
N THR A 876 8.92 45.77 10.08
CA THR A 876 9.45 44.71 9.23
C THR A 876 10.90 44.41 9.56
N THR A 877 11.25 43.13 9.68
CA THR A 877 12.64 42.65 9.65
C THR A 877 12.78 41.65 8.51
N GLU A 878 13.74 41.88 7.63
CA GLU A 878 14.04 41.02 6.46
C GLU A 878 15.32 40.21 6.70
N TYR A 879 15.36 39.02 6.10
CA TYR A 879 16.43 38.04 6.24
C TYR A 879 16.77 37.47 4.87
N ASP A 880 18.04 37.57 4.47
CA ASP A 880 18.54 36.95 3.24
C ASP A 880 19.34 35.69 3.58
N TYR A 881 19.20 34.64 2.78
CA TYR A 881 19.95 33.39 2.95
C TYR A 881 20.77 33.08 1.69
N ASP A 882 21.88 32.37 1.87
CA ASP A 882 22.53 31.69 0.74
C ASP A 882 21.80 30.37 0.42
N LEU A 883 22.17 29.73 -0.69
CA LEU A 883 21.55 28.46 -1.12
C LEU A 883 21.84 27.26 -0.20
N LEU A 884 22.72 27.41 0.79
CA LEU A 884 22.96 26.39 1.81
C LEU A 884 22.11 26.65 3.07
N GLY A 885 21.24 27.67 3.05
CA GLY A 885 20.38 28.05 4.18
C GLY A 885 21.12 28.87 5.25
N ASN A 886 22.29 29.42 4.96
CA ASN A 886 22.99 30.28 5.92
C ASN A 886 22.48 31.73 5.82
N LEU A 887 22.16 32.35 6.95
CA LEU A 887 21.70 33.74 7.01
C LEU A 887 22.81 34.72 6.63
N THR A 888 22.67 35.44 5.52
CA THR A 888 23.66 36.37 4.95
C THR A 888 23.39 37.85 5.23
N LYS A 889 22.11 38.24 5.41
CA LYS A 889 21.72 39.61 5.75
C LYS A 889 20.57 39.63 6.74
N ILE A 890 20.58 40.59 7.66
CA ILE A 890 19.40 41.05 8.40
C ILE A 890 19.21 42.53 8.10
N GLU A 891 18.00 42.95 7.80
CA GLU A 891 17.60 44.35 7.75
C GLU A 891 16.46 44.60 8.74
N ASP A 892 16.66 45.49 9.72
CA ASP A 892 15.65 45.80 10.74
C ASP A 892 14.64 46.86 10.27
N ALA A 893 13.60 47.12 11.07
CA ALA A 893 12.54 48.07 10.73
C ALA A 893 12.98 49.54 10.62
N LEU A 894 14.22 49.86 11.01
CA LEU A 894 14.85 51.17 10.84
C LEU A 894 15.77 51.21 9.61
N ASN A 895 15.81 50.15 8.81
CA ASN A 895 16.76 49.90 7.72
C ASN A 895 18.22 49.86 8.19
N ASN A 896 18.46 49.41 9.42
CA ASN A 896 19.81 49.04 9.82
C ASN A 896 20.11 47.64 9.27
N GLU A 897 21.30 47.49 8.71
CA GLU A 897 21.73 46.26 8.07
C GLU A 897 22.77 45.53 8.93
N ARG A 898 22.81 44.21 8.78
CA ARG A 898 23.84 43.35 9.35
C ARG A 898 24.17 42.24 8.36
N TYR A 899 25.43 42.12 7.97
CA TYR A 899 25.89 41.12 7.00
C TYR A 899 26.70 40.00 7.64
N PHE A 900 26.58 38.82 7.03
CA PHE A 900 27.32 37.61 7.36
C PHE A 900 27.90 37.00 6.08
N ALA A 901 29.08 36.39 6.19
CA ALA A 901 29.68 35.63 5.10
C ALA A 901 30.10 34.25 5.60
N TYR A 902 29.99 33.23 4.75
CA TYR A 902 30.32 31.84 5.07
C TYR A 902 31.27 31.26 4.02
N ASN A 903 31.94 30.17 4.34
CA ASN A 903 32.63 29.33 3.37
C ASN A 903 31.71 28.20 2.86
N GLY A 904 32.19 27.37 1.91
CA GLY A 904 31.46 26.25 1.31
C GLY A 904 31.10 25.11 2.27
N LEU A 905 31.59 25.14 3.51
CA LEU A 905 31.21 24.23 4.60
C LEU A 905 30.13 24.82 5.53
N GLY A 906 29.65 26.04 5.25
CA GLY A 906 28.70 26.77 6.10
C GLY A 906 29.34 27.37 7.36
N ARG A 907 30.67 27.51 7.43
CA ARG A 907 31.34 28.14 8.57
C ARG A 907 31.33 29.67 8.42
N LEU A 908 30.88 30.38 9.45
CA LEU A 908 30.77 31.84 9.48
C LEU A 908 32.16 32.49 9.43
N LEU A 909 32.51 33.19 8.35
CA LEU A 909 33.78 33.90 8.16
C LEU A 909 33.76 35.32 8.73
N THR A 910 32.66 36.06 8.51
CA THR A 910 32.53 37.43 9.01
C THR A 910 31.12 37.71 9.51
N ALA A 911 31.01 38.55 10.54
CA ALA A 911 29.74 39.08 11.03
C ALA A 911 29.92 40.56 11.36
N GLN A 912 29.08 41.41 10.78
CA GLN A 912 29.07 42.85 11.08
C GLN A 912 28.22 43.12 12.33
N ASP A 913 28.46 44.26 12.99
CA ASP A 913 27.48 44.84 13.92
C ASP A 913 26.26 45.35 13.14
N LEU A 914 25.10 45.44 13.80
CA LEU A 914 23.94 46.09 13.20
C LEU A 914 24.22 47.60 13.06
N HIS A 915 24.08 48.14 11.84
CA HIS A 915 24.44 49.53 11.55
C HIS A 915 23.51 50.19 10.54
N ALA A 916 23.38 51.51 10.58
CA ALA A 916 22.56 52.24 9.61
C ALA A 916 23.12 52.13 8.18
N LEU A 917 22.25 52.26 7.18
CA LEU A 917 22.68 52.30 5.78
C LEU A 917 23.71 53.42 5.53
N GLY A 918 24.87 53.04 5.00
CA GLY A 918 25.98 53.97 4.72
C GLY A 918 26.82 54.37 5.94
N ASP A 919 26.54 53.83 7.13
CA ASP A 919 27.49 53.88 8.24
C ASP A 919 28.76 53.10 7.88
N SER A 920 29.91 53.66 8.21
CA SER A 920 31.24 53.05 7.98
C SER A 920 32.04 52.91 9.27
N SER A 921 31.41 53.19 10.42
CA SER A 921 32.01 53.12 11.76
C SER A 921 31.67 51.84 12.54
N TYR A 922 30.94 50.91 11.92
CA TYR A 922 30.60 49.61 12.48
C TYR A 922 31.84 48.72 12.66
N ALA A 923 31.75 47.75 13.57
CA ALA A 923 32.77 46.72 13.71
C ALA A 923 32.41 45.49 12.86
N THR A 924 33.43 44.84 12.31
CA THR A 924 33.30 43.51 11.69
C THR A 924 34.10 42.52 12.54
N THR A 925 33.41 41.50 13.03
CA THR A 925 34.06 40.34 13.65
C THR A 925 34.45 39.36 12.55
N THR A 926 35.71 38.93 12.54
CA THR A 926 36.23 37.91 11.60
C THR A 926 36.53 36.64 12.38
N TYR A 927 36.18 35.50 11.81
CA TYR A 927 36.43 34.18 12.37
C TYR A 927 37.38 33.42 11.45
N ALA A 928 38.36 32.75 12.05
CA ALA A 928 39.21 31.79 11.37
C ALA A 928 39.00 30.44 12.04
N TYR A 929 39.08 29.36 11.25
CA TYR A 929 38.88 28.00 11.72
C TYR A 929 40.09 27.15 11.38
N ASP A 930 40.37 26.17 12.23
CA ASP A 930 41.18 25.02 11.82
C ASP A 930 40.35 24.05 10.94
N ASP A 931 41.00 23.07 10.31
CA ASP A 931 40.33 22.13 9.40
C ASP A 931 39.19 21.34 10.08
N SER A 932 39.26 21.17 11.41
CA SER A 932 38.20 20.52 12.21
C SER A 932 37.06 21.47 12.61
N GLY A 933 37.10 22.74 12.22
CA GLY A 933 36.06 23.72 12.49
C GLY A 933 36.15 24.39 13.85
N ASN A 934 37.29 24.31 14.55
CA ASN A 934 37.51 25.04 15.79
C ASN A 934 37.96 26.47 15.48
N ILE A 935 37.43 27.48 16.18
CA ILE A 935 37.83 28.89 16.02
C ILE A 935 39.30 29.08 16.50
N THR A 936 40.13 29.77 15.71
CA THR A 936 41.58 29.98 15.99
C THR A 936 41.96 31.43 16.24
#